data_AF-A0A7C3KCQ3-F1
#
_entry.id   AF-A0A7C3KCQ3-F1
#
_cell.length_a   1.000
_cell.length_b   1.000
_cell.length_c   1.000
_cell.angle_alpha   90.00
_cell.angle_beta   90.00
_cell.angle_gamma   90.00
#
_symmetry.space_group_name_H-M   'P 1'
#
loop_
_entity.id
_entity.type
_entity.pdbx_description
1 polymer ?
#
loop_
_entity_poly.entity_id
_entity_poly.type
_entity_poly.pdbx_seq_one_letter_code
_entity_poly.pdbx_strand_id
1 'polypeptide(L)'
;MVQKHWSSQPSSGLQGDRALIRLSPFILYCGFLAFLGFGILNPLLPTLIRQYGGTAWEVGLLYATFSFSQFLTLPGIGALSDARGRRTMMLISLLGATLGYFLFASGATLGIVFLGWAIVGLTDGVASTVFATIADTTTPQQRTRAFSWVSAAIALGLIVGPVVSGILSRLSPVAPVYFVAIAFLMALVWGYFAMPESLPGAQRSHLPNWRHLNPFTQLRLSLTLPHVRRLIASFFLVNLAMFALISNLPALASERFGWTPAQIAPLFALFGCVSVLTQAIVIPKLIPQFGEIRLVVLGTGLASSAFVAYSLFPLSGSAVSLYVGSVLVGLGQPIAETALTGLISTSVGASLQGRINSSLQTIQALARGIAPLVAGWLYQSVHPITPYGLGAIAMLLAGLAVQHISKIGSKRSISGNTVLITGGSSGIGLAFARRFLQAGNRVIITGRNAEKLANVQADYPEIITEVADMADLEALQKLVDRHPDVNIVINNAGIQYNYDFVDPSIPIEFIETELKTNLIAPLQLIKLMLPQLLMQPKAAIVNVSSGLGLVPKQTAPVYCGSKAGLHIATKALRWQLEATSVKVFEVIAPLVDTPMTAGRGKGKMPPDALVDEFWETFCRVWYTPNVQHHYEIPIGKVKLLFVLQRWLPQLAEKILRPGL
;
A
#
# COMPACT_ATOMS: atom_id res chain seq x y z
N MET A 1 -35.00 22.51 -6.68
CA MET A 1 -33.71 23.07 -7.14
C MET A 1 -32.54 22.50 -6.31
N VAL A 2 -32.35 21.17 -6.27
CA VAL A 2 -31.16 20.48 -5.71
C VAL A 2 -31.00 19.14 -6.45
N GLN A 3 -30.55 19.18 -7.70
CA GLN A 3 -30.31 17.95 -8.48
C GLN A 3 -29.14 18.07 -9.47
N LYS A 4 -28.23 19.04 -9.22
CA LYS A 4 -27.02 19.23 -10.02
C LYS A 4 -25.80 19.18 -9.12
N HIS A 5 -25.37 18.01 -8.68
CA HIS A 5 -23.99 17.78 -8.22
C HIS A 5 -23.46 16.36 -8.54
N TRP A 6 -24.25 15.53 -9.24
CA TRP A 6 -23.87 14.17 -9.65
C TRP A 6 -24.40 13.90 -11.06
N SER A 7 -23.76 14.47 -12.07
CA SER A 7 -24.04 14.13 -13.47
C SER A 7 -23.16 12.94 -13.89
N SER A 8 -23.81 11.80 -14.12
CA SER A 8 -23.26 10.69 -14.89
C SER A 8 -23.25 11.05 -16.38
N GLN A 9 -22.08 11.28 -16.96
CA GLN A 9 -21.85 11.14 -18.40
C GLN A 9 -20.56 10.34 -18.62
N PRO A 10 -20.50 9.42 -19.60
CA PRO A 10 -19.26 8.83 -20.06
C PRO A 10 -18.55 9.88 -20.94
N SER A 11 -17.61 10.64 -20.37
CA SER A 11 -16.78 11.56 -21.15
C SER A 11 -15.75 10.77 -21.95
N SER A 12 -15.97 10.72 -23.25
CA SER A 12 -14.92 10.57 -24.26
C SER A 12 -13.85 11.65 -24.09
N GLY A 13 -12.60 11.31 -24.39
CA GLY A 13 -11.55 12.29 -24.66
C GLY A 13 -10.68 12.69 -23.45
N LEU A 14 -9.39 12.46 -23.63
CA LEU A 14 -8.28 13.00 -22.85
C LEU A 14 -8.44 14.52 -22.60
N GLN A 15 -8.61 14.93 -21.34
CA GLN A 15 -8.20 16.25 -20.87
C GLN A 15 -7.71 16.13 -19.43
N GLY A 16 -6.40 16.36 -19.27
CA GLY A 16 -5.80 16.55 -17.97
C GLY A 16 -6.18 17.92 -17.43
N ASP A 17 -6.77 17.93 -16.24
CA ASP A 17 -6.56 19.02 -15.29
C ASP A 17 -6.91 18.56 -13.88
N ARG A 18 -6.34 19.25 -12.88
CA ARG A 18 -6.42 18.95 -11.44
C ARG A 18 -7.87 18.84 -10.91
N ALA A 19 -8.53 17.71 -11.11
CA ALA A 19 -9.81 17.41 -10.49
C ALA A 19 -9.61 17.16 -8.98
N LEU A 20 -9.86 18.19 -8.18
CA LEU A 20 -9.99 18.07 -6.73
C LEU A 20 -11.02 16.97 -6.40
N ILE A 21 -10.60 16.06 -5.53
CA ILE A 21 -11.37 14.96 -4.95
C ILE A 21 -12.74 15.48 -4.49
N ARG A 22 -13.83 15.04 -5.12
CA ARG A 22 -15.18 15.23 -4.55
C ARG A 22 -15.60 13.96 -3.83
N LEU A 23 -14.94 13.67 -2.70
CA LEU A 23 -15.51 12.75 -1.70
C LEU A 23 -16.89 13.30 -1.32
N SER A 24 -17.92 12.47 -1.45
CA SER A 24 -19.28 12.89 -1.11
C SER A 24 -19.31 13.36 0.36
N PRO A 25 -19.81 14.56 0.66
CA PRO A 25 -19.98 15.03 2.05
C PRO A 25 -20.76 14.04 2.91
N PHE A 26 -21.71 13.32 2.30
CA PHE A 26 -22.47 12.26 2.97
C PHE A 26 -21.58 11.12 3.46
N ILE A 27 -20.60 10.67 2.67
CA ILE A 27 -19.70 9.56 3.04
C ILE A 27 -18.78 9.98 4.20
N LEU A 28 -18.28 11.23 4.18
CA LEU A 28 -17.50 11.78 5.29
C LEU A 28 -18.35 11.92 6.56
N TYR A 29 -19.60 12.36 6.43
CA TYR A 29 -20.55 12.44 7.54
C TYR A 29 -20.86 11.06 8.15
N CYS A 30 -21.10 10.04 7.31
CA CYS A 30 -21.25 8.66 7.79
C CYS A 30 -20.00 8.13 8.48
N GLY A 31 -18.80 8.45 7.96
CA GLY A 31 -17.53 8.15 8.62
C GLY A 31 -17.43 8.81 10.01
N PHE A 32 -17.80 10.08 10.12
CA PHE A 32 -17.87 10.79 11.41
C PHE A 32 -18.87 10.14 12.38
N LEU A 33 -20.07 9.79 11.93
CA LEU A 33 -21.09 9.15 12.77
C LEU A 33 -20.67 7.78 13.29
N ALA A 34 -19.90 7.01 12.51
CA ALA A 34 -19.49 5.65 12.87
C ALA A 34 -18.81 5.57 14.25
N PHE A 35 -18.10 6.61 14.67
CA PHE A 35 -17.44 6.66 15.99
C PHE A 35 -17.93 7.78 16.90
N LEU A 36 -18.82 8.67 16.44
CA LEU A 36 -19.46 9.68 17.28
C LEU A 36 -20.23 9.04 18.44
N GLY A 37 -20.98 7.97 18.17
CA GLY A 37 -21.75 7.25 19.19
C GLY A 37 -20.87 6.70 20.32
N PHE A 38 -19.73 6.09 19.97
CA PHE A 38 -18.72 5.65 20.94
C PHE A 38 -18.12 6.81 21.72
N GLY A 39 -17.74 7.89 21.03
CA GLY A 39 -17.18 9.07 21.69
C GLY A 39 -18.14 9.68 22.71
N ILE A 40 -19.45 9.69 22.42
CA ILE A 40 -20.47 10.21 23.33
C ILE A 40 -20.73 9.26 24.51
N LEU A 41 -20.85 7.96 24.24
CA LEU A 41 -21.31 6.99 25.22
C LEU A 41 -20.22 6.49 26.17
N ASN A 42 -18.98 6.34 25.72
CA ASN A 42 -17.90 5.83 26.57
C ASN A 42 -17.74 6.57 27.91
N PRO A 43 -17.70 7.92 27.96
CA PRO A 43 -17.59 8.65 29.23
C PRO A 43 -18.90 8.65 30.04
N LEU A 44 -20.03 8.36 29.40
CA LEU A 44 -21.38 8.49 29.95
C LEU A 44 -21.92 7.15 30.51
N LEU A 45 -21.45 6.02 29.98
CA LEU A 45 -21.94 4.67 30.26
C LEU A 45 -22.00 4.36 31.77
N PRO A 46 -20.94 4.60 32.57
CA PRO A 46 -21.00 4.30 34.01
C PRO A 46 -22.11 5.05 34.75
N THR A 47 -22.35 6.30 34.37
CA THR A 47 -23.37 7.15 35.00
C THR A 47 -24.78 6.72 34.59
N LEU A 48 -25.00 6.42 33.30
CA LEU A 48 -26.30 5.94 32.81
C LEU A 48 -26.70 4.60 33.42
N ILE A 49 -25.76 3.65 33.48
CA ILE A 49 -26.08 2.29 33.93
C ILE A 49 -26.42 2.25 35.42
N ARG A 50 -25.78 3.11 36.23
CA ARG A 50 -26.14 3.28 37.64
C ARG A 50 -27.59 3.72 37.85
N GLN A 51 -28.17 4.52 36.94
CA GLN A 51 -29.56 4.96 37.05
C GLN A 51 -30.55 3.81 36.93
N TYR A 52 -30.14 2.72 36.30
CA TYR A 52 -30.93 1.50 36.14
C TYR A 52 -30.53 0.40 37.14
N GLY A 53 -29.79 0.75 38.19
CA GLY A 53 -29.33 -0.19 39.22
C GLY A 53 -28.13 -1.05 38.79
N GLY A 54 -27.51 -0.77 37.64
CA GLY A 54 -26.35 -1.51 37.17
C GLY A 54 -25.04 -1.02 37.79
N THR A 55 -24.06 -1.92 37.82
CA THR A 55 -22.73 -1.74 38.38
C THR A 55 -21.67 -1.66 37.26
N ALA A 56 -20.39 -1.59 37.65
CA ALA A 56 -19.28 -1.68 36.70
C ALA A 56 -19.28 -3.00 35.89
N TRP A 57 -19.87 -4.07 36.44
CA TRP A 57 -20.04 -5.35 35.75
C TRP A 57 -20.96 -5.21 34.53
N GLU A 58 -22.14 -4.60 34.70
CA GLU A 58 -23.10 -4.35 33.62
C GLU A 58 -22.52 -3.43 32.54
N VAL A 59 -21.71 -2.44 32.92
CA VAL A 59 -20.96 -1.59 31.98
C VAL A 59 -20.00 -2.44 31.12
N GLY A 60 -19.24 -3.35 31.75
CA GLY A 60 -18.36 -4.28 31.05
C GLY A 60 -19.13 -5.22 30.11
N LEU A 61 -20.26 -5.76 30.58
CA LEU A 61 -21.14 -6.60 29.77
C LEU A 61 -21.70 -5.85 28.56
N LEU A 62 -22.02 -4.55 28.65
CA LEU A 62 -22.46 -3.78 27.48
C LEU A 62 -21.36 -3.66 26.43
N TYR A 63 -20.11 -3.38 26.81
CA TYR A 63 -18.99 -3.38 25.86
C TYR A 63 -18.82 -4.75 25.20
N ALA A 64 -18.99 -5.83 25.96
CA ALA A 64 -18.95 -7.20 25.46
C ALA A 64 -20.11 -7.49 24.50
N THR A 65 -21.34 -7.09 24.84
CA THR A 65 -22.53 -7.25 24.00
C THR A 65 -22.34 -6.58 22.66
N PHE A 66 -21.89 -5.32 22.64
CA PHE A 66 -21.62 -4.64 21.38
C PHE A 66 -20.55 -5.37 20.57
N SER A 67 -19.39 -5.66 21.19
CA SER A 67 -18.24 -6.24 20.47
C SER A 67 -18.55 -7.63 19.92
N PHE A 68 -19.31 -8.42 20.69
CA PHE A 68 -19.76 -9.75 20.28
C PHE A 68 -20.81 -9.67 19.16
N SER A 69 -21.83 -8.80 19.29
CA SER A 69 -22.80 -8.56 18.22
C SER A 69 -22.13 -8.13 16.92
N GLN A 70 -21.16 -7.20 16.99
CA GLN A 70 -20.38 -6.73 15.85
C GLN A 70 -19.60 -7.89 15.20
N PHE A 71 -18.91 -8.69 16.03
CA PHE A 71 -18.12 -9.83 15.59
C PHE A 71 -18.97 -10.87 14.83
N LEU A 72 -20.21 -11.11 15.27
CA LEU A 72 -21.10 -12.08 14.63
C LEU A 72 -21.59 -11.65 13.24
N THR A 73 -21.88 -10.36 13.03
CA THR A 73 -22.59 -9.91 11.81
C THR A 73 -21.71 -9.19 10.79
N LEU A 74 -20.61 -8.54 11.20
CA LEU A 74 -19.72 -7.79 10.29
C LEU A 74 -19.30 -8.55 9.02
N PRO A 75 -18.85 -9.83 9.08
CA PRO A 75 -18.49 -10.55 7.87
C PRO A 75 -19.69 -10.72 6.93
N GLY A 76 -20.87 -10.96 7.49
CA GLY A 76 -22.13 -11.05 6.76
C GLY A 76 -22.56 -9.72 6.15
N ILE A 77 -22.42 -8.61 6.85
CA ILE A 77 -22.77 -7.27 6.36
C ILE A 77 -21.94 -6.91 5.12
N GLY A 78 -20.63 -7.14 5.15
CA GLY A 78 -19.75 -6.89 4.00
C GLY A 78 -20.16 -7.73 2.78
N ALA A 79 -20.38 -9.04 2.99
CA ALA A 79 -20.77 -9.96 1.91
C ALA A 79 -22.17 -9.66 1.35
N LEU A 80 -23.12 -9.27 2.20
CA LEU A 80 -24.46 -8.84 1.78
C LEU A 80 -24.42 -7.50 1.05
N SER A 81 -23.50 -6.60 1.43
CA SER A 81 -23.27 -5.35 0.71
C SER A 81 -22.71 -5.59 -0.69
N ASP A 82 -21.81 -6.58 -0.86
CA ASP A 82 -21.30 -6.98 -2.18
C ASP A 82 -22.40 -7.60 -3.08
N ALA A 83 -23.42 -8.25 -2.49
CA ALA A 83 -24.49 -8.93 -3.23
C ALA A 83 -25.73 -8.07 -3.48
N ARG A 84 -26.17 -7.26 -2.51
CA ARG A 84 -27.39 -6.44 -2.58
C ARG A 84 -27.14 -4.96 -2.86
N GLY A 85 -25.88 -4.54 -2.91
CA GLY A 85 -25.47 -3.15 -3.18
C GLY A 85 -25.09 -2.37 -1.92
N ARG A 86 -24.29 -1.31 -2.11
CA ARG A 86 -23.76 -0.48 -1.01
C ARG A 86 -24.86 0.36 -0.39
N ARG A 87 -25.72 0.95 -1.21
CA ARG A 87 -26.80 1.83 -0.74
C ARG A 87 -27.73 1.09 0.22
N THR A 88 -28.20 -0.10 -0.18
CA THR A 88 -29.13 -0.90 0.63
C THR A 88 -28.55 -1.21 2.01
N MET A 89 -27.29 -1.64 2.06
CA MET A 89 -26.67 -2.04 3.32
C MET A 89 -26.32 -0.85 4.22
N MET A 90 -25.95 0.30 3.64
CA MET A 90 -25.79 1.54 4.39
C MET A 90 -27.10 1.94 5.08
N LEU A 91 -28.22 1.95 4.35
CA LEU A 91 -29.52 2.35 4.91
C LEU A 91 -29.99 1.40 6.02
N ILE A 92 -29.79 0.09 5.87
CA ILE A 92 -30.08 -0.89 6.91
C ILE A 92 -29.24 -0.61 8.17
N SER A 93 -27.96 -0.30 8.00
CA SER A 93 -27.05 0.01 9.11
C SER A 93 -27.46 1.31 9.82
N LEU A 94 -27.81 2.36 9.07
CA LEU A 94 -28.28 3.63 9.62
C LEU A 94 -29.63 3.49 10.35
N LEU A 95 -30.55 2.68 9.81
CA LEU A 95 -31.82 2.38 10.46
C LEU A 95 -31.62 1.59 11.76
N GLY A 96 -30.80 0.55 11.72
CA GLY A 96 -30.47 -0.25 12.90
C GLY A 96 -29.82 0.59 14.00
N ALA A 97 -28.84 1.43 13.66
CA ALA A 97 -28.25 2.38 14.60
C ALA A 97 -29.30 3.33 15.18
N THR A 98 -30.15 3.93 14.33
CA THR A 98 -31.22 4.84 14.76
C THR A 98 -32.14 4.18 15.79
N LEU A 99 -32.68 2.99 15.48
CA LEU A 99 -33.56 2.24 16.37
C LEU A 99 -32.85 1.81 17.66
N GLY A 100 -31.62 1.32 17.54
CA GLY A 100 -30.81 0.86 18.66
C GLY A 100 -30.50 1.99 19.65
N TYR A 101 -30.09 3.18 19.15
CA TYR A 101 -29.84 4.33 20.00
C TYR A 101 -31.12 4.91 20.62
N PHE A 102 -32.26 4.91 19.92
CA PHE A 102 -33.54 5.31 20.52
C PHE A 102 -33.98 4.35 21.63
N LEU A 103 -33.85 3.04 21.41
CA LEU A 103 -34.13 2.03 22.44
C LEU A 103 -33.19 2.20 23.64
N PHE A 104 -31.89 2.40 23.39
CA PHE A 104 -30.91 2.66 24.43
C PHE A 104 -31.27 3.91 25.24
N ALA A 105 -31.61 5.01 24.57
CA ALA A 105 -31.98 6.28 25.19
C ALA A 105 -33.30 6.22 25.95
N SER A 106 -34.25 5.37 25.51
CA SER A 106 -35.55 5.21 26.17
C SER A 106 -35.40 4.73 27.62
N GLY A 107 -34.34 3.97 27.92
CA GLY A 107 -33.93 3.69 29.29
C GLY A 107 -34.97 2.97 30.14
N ALA A 108 -35.93 2.26 29.56
CA ALA A 108 -37.04 1.75 30.38
C ALA A 108 -36.61 0.64 31.36
N THR A 109 -35.64 -0.21 30.98
CA THR A 109 -34.98 -1.19 31.84
C THR A 109 -33.56 -1.48 31.36
N LEU A 110 -32.69 -2.06 32.20
CA LEU A 110 -31.37 -2.56 31.76
C LEU A 110 -31.49 -3.47 30.54
N GLY A 111 -32.47 -4.38 30.50
CA GLY A 111 -32.68 -5.29 29.37
C GLY A 111 -32.91 -4.55 28.04
N ILE A 112 -33.65 -3.43 28.06
CA ILE A 112 -33.89 -2.60 26.87
C ILE A 112 -32.61 -1.86 26.45
N VAL A 113 -31.80 -1.41 27.40
CA VAL A 113 -30.48 -0.84 27.12
C VAL A 113 -29.58 -1.86 26.43
N PHE A 114 -29.51 -3.09 26.95
CA PHE A 114 -28.77 -4.19 26.32
C PHE A 114 -29.30 -4.53 24.92
N LEU A 115 -30.63 -4.58 24.74
CA LEU A 115 -31.25 -4.86 23.44
C LEU A 115 -30.92 -3.76 22.42
N GLY A 116 -31.08 -2.49 22.80
CA GLY A 116 -30.72 -1.35 21.94
C GLY A 116 -29.25 -1.40 21.55
N TRP A 117 -28.36 -1.67 22.52
CA TRP A 117 -26.93 -1.77 22.29
C TRP A 117 -26.53 -2.96 21.39
N ALA A 118 -27.19 -4.11 21.57
CA ALA A 118 -27.03 -5.25 20.71
C ALA A 118 -27.46 -4.95 19.28
N ILE A 119 -28.58 -4.24 19.07
CA ILE A 119 -29.04 -3.82 17.74
C ILE A 119 -28.03 -2.90 17.07
N VAL A 120 -27.48 -1.90 17.78
CA VAL A 120 -26.40 -1.05 17.25
C VAL A 120 -25.23 -1.90 16.79
N GLY A 121 -24.74 -2.83 17.64
CA GLY A 121 -23.62 -3.70 17.28
C GLY A 121 -23.92 -4.65 16.10
N LEU A 122 -25.11 -5.26 16.07
CA LEU A 122 -25.53 -6.20 15.02
C LEU A 122 -25.66 -5.51 13.65
N THR A 123 -25.91 -4.21 13.63
CA THR A 123 -26.14 -3.42 12.41
C THR A 123 -25.03 -2.42 12.11
N ASP A 124 -23.87 -2.54 12.77
CA ASP A 124 -22.74 -1.61 12.63
C ASP A 124 -21.95 -1.81 11.31
N GLY A 125 -22.63 -1.61 10.19
CA GLY A 125 -22.07 -1.72 8.84
C GLY A 125 -21.59 -0.40 8.25
N VAL A 126 -21.84 0.73 8.92
CA VAL A 126 -21.65 2.08 8.35
C VAL A 126 -20.20 2.29 7.90
N ALA A 127 -19.23 2.03 8.78
CA ALA A 127 -17.81 2.16 8.44
C ALA A 127 -17.42 1.21 7.29
N SER A 128 -17.85 -0.06 7.35
CA SER A 128 -17.55 -1.05 6.30
C SER A 128 -18.07 -0.62 4.94
N THR A 129 -19.31 -0.12 4.88
CA THR A 129 -19.92 0.34 3.63
C THR A 129 -19.28 1.64 3.14
N VAL A 130 -18.87 2.55 4.03
CA VAL A 130 -18.10 3.76 3.66
C VAL A 130 -16.79 3.37 2.97
N PHE A 131 -16.00 2.48 3.58
CA PHE A 131 -14.73 2.02 3.00
C PHE A 131 -14.94 1.26 1.67
N ALA A 132 -16.00 0.46 1.57
CA ALA A 132 -16.34 -0.25 0.35
C ALA A 132 -16.79 0.72 -0.77
N THR A 133 -17.64 1.70 -0.47
CA THR A 133 -18.05 2.73 -1.43
C THR A 133 -16.86 3.56 -1.92
N ILE A 134 -15.89 3.87 -1.05
CA ILE A 134 -14.63 4.52 -1.48
C ILE A 134 -13.85 3.60 -2.42
N ALA A 135 -13.72 2.31 -2.08
CA ALA A 135 -13.02 1.37 -2.95
C ALA A 135 -13.67 1.25 -4.34
N ASP A 136 -15.01 1.30 -4.41
CA ASP A 136 -15.79 1.24 -5.64
C ASP A 136 -15.70 2.53 -6.48
N THR A 137 -15.56 3.70 -5.84
CA THR A 137 -15.64 5.02 -6.50
C THR A 137 -14.30 5.72 -6.72
N THR A 138 -13.20 5.16 -6.20
CA THR A 138 -11.87 5.77 -6.29
C THR A 138 -10.86 4.88 -7.01
N THR A 139 -9.95 5.50 -7.76
CA THR A 139 -8.87 4.78 -8.42
C THR A 139 -7.87 4.22 -7.39
N PRO A 140 -7.11 3.16 -7.71
CA PRO A 140 -6.10 2.61 -6.80
C PRO A 140 -5.12 3.65 -6.24
N GLN A 141 -4.73 4.64 -7.06
CA GLN A 141 -3.82 5.72 -6.68
C GLN A 141 -4.44 6.72 -5.70
N GLN A 142 -5.76 6.92 -5.77
CA GLN A 142 -6.49 7.88 -4.94
C GLN A 142 -7.05 7.24 -3.66
N ARG A 143 -7.19 5.91 -3.64
CA ARG A 143 -7.85 5.14 -2.57
C ARG A 143 -7.23 5.38 -1.19
N THR A 144 -5.92 5.29 -1.06
CA THR A 144 -5.26 5.46 0.25
C THR A 144 -5.47 6.87 0.82
N ARG A 145 -5.51 7.89 -0.05
CA ARG A 145 -5.82 9.27 0.36
C ARG A 145 -7.30 9.43 0.76
N ALA A 146 -8.22 8.79 0.04
CA ALA A 146 -9.63 8.80 0.39
C ALA A 146 -9.90 8.07 1.72
N PHE A 147 -9.25 6.93 1.95
CA PHE A 147 -9.26 6.24 3.23
C PHE A 147 -8.72 7.12 4.35
N SER A 148 -7.63 7.85 4.11
CA SER A 148 -7.07 8.79 5.10
C SER A 148 -8.08 9.86 5.54
N TRP A 149 -8.86 10.42 4.60
CA TRP A 149 -9.90 11.42 4.93
C TRP A 149 -11.07 10.84 5.71
N VAL A 150 -11.53 9.65 5.37
CA VAL A 150 -12.57 8.96 6.14
C VAL A 150 -12.08 8.58 7.53
N SER A 151 -10.85 8.08 7.66
CA SER A 151 -10.25 7.79 8.96
C SER A 151 -10.11 9.07 9.80
N ALA A 152 -9.78 10.20 9.19
CA ALA A 152 -9.78 11.50 9.88
C ALA A 152 -11.19 11.92 10.34
N ALA A 153 -12.23 11.70 9.52
CA ALA A 153 -13.62 11.96 9.92
C ALA A 153 -14.06 11.05 11.09
N ILE A 154 -13.71 9.77 11.05
CA ILE A 154 -13.90 8.80 12.14
C ILE A 154 -13.22 9.30 13.42
N ALA A 155 -11.94 9.68 13.34
CA ALA A 155 -11.18 10.19 14.48
C ALA A 155 -11.79 11.48 15.05
N LEU A 156 -12.28 12.38 14.18
CA LEU A 156 -12.99 13.58 14.61
C LEU A 156 -14.27 13.25 15.38
N GLY A 157 -15.04 12.24 14.95
CA GLY A 157 -16.22 11.75 15.69
C GLY A 157 -15.88 11.32 17.11
N LEU A 158 -14.76 10.63 17.29
CA LEU A 158 -14.26 10.21 18.60
C LEU A 158 -13.87 11.40 19.50
N ILE A 159 -13.30 12.47 18.93
CA ILE A 159 -12.87 13.66 19.69
C ILE A 159 -14.06 14.55 20.06
N VAL A 160 -14.97 14.77 19.12
CA VAL A 160 -16.15 15.63 19.32
C VAL A 160 -17.13 14.98 20.29
N GLY A 161 -17.20 13.65 20.30
CA GLY A 161 -18.16 12.91 21.12
C GLY A 161 -18.13 13.24 22.62
N PRO A 162 -17.00 13.12 23.33
CA PRO A 162 -16.93 13.45 24.75
C PRO A 162 -17.29 14.91 25.06
N VAL A 163 -16.97 15.84 24.17
CA VAL A 163 -17.31 17.27 24.31
C VAL A 163 -18.82 17.46 24.25
N VAL A 164 -19.47 16.90 23.22
CA VAL A 164 -20.94 16.94 23.08
C VAL A 164 -21.62 16.25 24.27
N SER A 165 -21.08 15.10 24.69
CA SER A 165 -21.56 14.35 25.85
C SER A 165 -21.51 15.17 27.14
N GLY A 166 -20.38 15.83 27.44
CA GLY A 166 -20.22 16.67 28.63
C GLY A 166 -21.08 17.93 28.66
N ILE A 167 -21.47 18.46 27.49
CA ILE A 167 -22.38 19.61 27.38
C ILE A 167 -23.83 19.14 27.56
N LEU A 168 -24.27 18.14 26.79
CA LEU A 168 -25.67 17.71 26.75
C LEU A 168 -26.08 16.91 27.99
N SER A 169 -25.15 16.18 28.63
CA SER A 169 -25.43 15.44 29.86
C SER A 169 -25.83 16.33 31.04
N ARG A 170 -25.52 17.64 30.98
CA ARG A 170 -25.97 18.63 31.97
C ARG A 170 -27.47 18.93 31.86
N LEU A 171 -28.05 18.79 30.67
CA LEU A 171 -29.48 18.99 30.44
C LEU A 171 -30.28 17.76 30.91
N SER A 172 -29.81 16.57 30.51
CA SER A 172 -30.34 15.29 30.97
C SER A 172 -29.28 14.20 30.72
N PRO A 173 -29.15 13.21 31.63
CA PRO A 173 -28.21 12.11 31.45
C PRO A 173 -28.36 11.37 30.12
N VAL A 174 -29.59 11.24 29.60
CA VAL A 174 -29.89 10.53 28.33
C VAL A 174 -29.86 11.43 27.10
N ALA A 175 -29.82 12.75 27.25
CA ALA A 175 -29.84 13.70 26.11
C ALA A 175 -28.70 13.48 25.09
N PRO A 176 -27.44 13.16 25.48
CA PRO A 176 -26.41 12.84 24.51
C PRO A 176 -26.74 11.63 23.62
N VAL A 177 -27.46 10.64 24.15
CA VAL A 177 -27.83 9.43 23.40
C VAL A 177 -28.91 9.74 22.37
N TYR A 178 -29.91 10.55 22.75
CA TYR A 178 -30.91 11.05 21.81
C TYR A 178 -30.29 11.89 20.69
N PHE A 179 -29.28 12.70 21.00
CA PHE A 179 -28.55 13.46 19.98
C PHE A 179 -27.90 12.54 18.93
N VAL A 180 -27.27 11.45 19.37
CA VAL A 180 -26.71 10.44 18.46
C VAL A 180 -27.82 9.78 17.62
N ALA A 181 -28.92 9.37 18.25
CA ALA A 181 -30.05 8.75 17.55
C ALA A 181 -30.61 9.66 16.43
N ILE A 182 -30.77 10.95 16.73
CA ILE A 182 -31.23 11.96 15.76
C ILE A 182 -30.20 12.17 14.66
N ALA A 183 -28.90 12.20 14.98
CA ALA A 183 -27.84 12.34 13.98
C ALA A 183 -27.82 11.18 12.97
N PHE A 184 -28.03 9.95 13.44
CA PHE A 184 -28.20 8.76 12.60
C PHE A 184 -29.52 8.80 11.80
N LEU A 185 -30.62 9.28 12.39
CA LEU A 185 -31.88 9.45 11.68
C LEU A 185 -31.75 10.47 10.54
N MET A 186 -31.07 11.60 10.77
CA MET A 186 -30.78 12.59 9.72
C MET A 186 -29.94 11.97 8.60
N ALA A 187 -28.93 11.15 8.94
CA ALA A 187 -28.14 10.42 7.95
C ALA A 187 -29.00 9.41 7.16
N LEU A 188 -29.92 8.71 7.81
CA LEU A 188 -30.83 7.77 7.18
C LEU A 188 -31.73 8.49 6.15
N VAL A 189 -32.33 9.61 6.55
CA VAL A 189 -33.18 10.42 5.68
C VAL A 189 -32.37 10.99 4.51
N TRP A 190 -31.19 11.58 4.78
CA TRP A 190 -30.32 12.11 3.74
C TRP A 190 -29.87 11.00 2.77
N GLY A 191 -29.41 9.87 3.28
CA GLY A 191 -28.97 8.73 2.48
C GLY A 191 -30.10 8.14 1.64
N TYR A 192 -31.32 8.07 2.17
CA TYR A 192 -32.49 7.57 1.45
C TYR A 192 -32.76 8.37 0.17
N PHE A 193 -32.67 9.70 0.24
CA PHE A 193 -32.93 10.57 -0.91
C PHE A 193 -31.71 10.83 -1.79
N ALA A 194 -30.50 10.89 -1.23
CA ALA A 194 -29.33 11.42 -1.93
C ALA A 194 -28.22 10.40 -2.23
N MET A 195 -28.19 9.22 -1.59
CA MET A 195 -27.12 8.24 -1.80
C MET A 195 -27.38 7.43 -3.09
N PRO A 196 -26.54 7.54 -4.14
CA PRO A 196 -26.64 6.66 -5.30
C PRO A 196 -26.09 5.26 -4.98
N GLU A 197 -26.45 4.27 -5.80
CA GLU A 197 -25.81 2.96 -5.74
C GLU A 197 -24.40 3.03 -6.34
N SER A 198 -23.37 2.66 -5.59
CA SER A 198 -21.99 2.65 -6.08
C SER A 198 -21.57 1.34 -6.73
N LEU A 199 -22.31 0.25 -6.50
CA LEU A 199 -22.03 -1.07 -7.09
C LEU A 199 -23.13 -1.47 -8.10
N PRO A 200 -22.89 -1.29 -9.42
CA PRO A 200 -23.86 -1.64 -10.47
C PRO A 200 -24.24 -3.12 -10.44
N GLY A 201 -25.47 -3.45 -10.84
CA GLY A 201 -26.02 -4.80 -10.79
C GLY A 201 -25.15 -5.88 -11.44
N ALA A 202 -24.52 -5.57 -12.58
CA ALA A 202 -23.66 -6.49 -13.32
C ALA A 202 -22.33 -6.83 -12.60
N GLN A 203 -21.94 -6.03 -11.60
CA GLN A 203 -20.71 -6.21 -10.82
C GLN A 203 -20.96 -6.80 -9.43
N ARG A 204 -22.23 -7.08 -9.08
CA ARG A 204 -22.62 -7.64 -7.78
C ARG A 204 -22.23 -9.11 -7.67
N SER A 205 -21.80 -9.51 -6.48
CA SER A 205 -21.53 -10.93 -6.21
C SER A 205 -22.82 -11.72 -6.04
N HIS A 206 -22.75 -13.04 -6.21
CA HIS A 206 -23.83 -13.93 -5.78
C HIS A 206 -24.09 -13.80 -4.27
N LEU A 207 -25.32 -14.12 -3.86
CA LEU A 207 -25.67 -14.17 -2.45
C LEU A 207 -24.73 -15.13 -1.71
N PRO A 208 -24.18 -14.71 -0.55
CA PRO A 208 -23.22 -15.53 0.18
C PRO A 208 -23.90 -16.78 0.77
N ASN A 209 -23.22 -17.91 0.69
CA ASN A 209 -23.60 -19.11 1.45
C ASN A 209 -23.54 -18.83 2.95
N TRP A 210 -24.36 -19.53 3.75
CA TRP A 210 -24.37 -19.41 5.22
C TRP A 210 -22.99 -19.57 5.87
N ARG A 211 -22.14 -20.44 5.30
CA ARG A 211 -20.73 -20.60 5.74
C ARG A 211 -19.89 -19.34 5.60
N HIS A 212 -20.21 -18.47 4.63
CA HIS A 212 -19.53 -17.19 4.39
C HIS A 212 -20.03 -16.07 5.30
N LEU A 213 -21.17 -16.25 5.98
CA LEU A 213 -21.65 -15.31 7.01
C LEU A 213 -20.97 -15.55 8.36
N ASN A 214 -20.38 -16.74 8.56
CA ASN A 214 -19.72 -17.12 9.81
C ASN A 214 -18.36 -16.41 9.98
N PRO A 215 -18.14 -15.65 11.08
CA PRO A 215 -16.91 -14.90 11.32
C PRO A 215 -15.66 -15.78 11.45
N PHE A 216 -15.79 -16.97 12.06
CA PHE A 216 -14.68 -17.89 12.23
C PHE A 216 -14.20 -18.45 10.89
N THR A 217 -15.13 -18.76 9.99
CA THR A 217 -14.81 -19.22 8.64
C THR A 217 -14.08 -18.11 7.85
N GLN A 218 -14.56 -16.87 7.95
CA GLN A 218 -13.94 -15.74 7.24
C GLN A 218 -12.54 -15.43 7.76
N LEU A 219 -12.35 -15.42 9.09
CA LEU A 219 -11.03 -15.28 9.70
C LEU A 219 -10.08 -16.40 9.26
N ARG A 220 -10.55 -17.65 9.26
CA ARG A 220 -9.77 -18.80 8.81
C ARG A 220 -9.36 -18.64 7.35
N LEU A 221 -10.30 -18.30 6.46
CA LEU A 221 -10.02 -18.07 5.03
C LEU A 221 -8.99 -16.97 4.82
N SER A 222 -9.14 -15.83 5.48
CA SER A 222 -8.18 -14.73 5.39
C SER A 222 -6.78 -15.11 5.89
N LEU A 223 -6.68 -15.96 6.92
CA LEU A 223 -5.42 -16.50 7.44
C LEU A 223 -4.81 -17.61 6.58
N THR A 224 -5.59 -18.30 5.74
CA THR A 224 -5.07 -19.31 4.79
C THR A 224 -4.28 -18.69 3.63
N LEU A 225 -4.49 -17.41 3.32
CA LEU A 225 -3.77 -16.71 2.25
C LEU A 225 -2.31 -16.44 2.66
N PRO A 226 -1.30 -17.10 2.04
CA PRO A 226 0.09 -17.04 2.50
C PRO A 226 0.69 -15.62 2.50
N HIS A 227 0.21 -14.78 1.57
CA HIS A 227 0.68 -13.41 1.37
C HIS A 227 -0.02 -12.38 2.27
N VAL A 228 -1.20 -12.72 2.82
CA VAL A 228 -2.03 -11.78 3.61
C VAL A 228 -2.01 -12.12 5.11
N ARG A 229 -1.80 -13.40 5.47
CA ARG A 229 -1.83 -13.87 6.88
C ARG A 229 -0.95 -13.05 7.83
N ARG A 230 0.24 -12.64 7.39
CA ARG A 230 1.18 -11.87 8.21
C ARG A 230 0.75 -10.41 8.35
N LEU A 231 0.16 -9.83 7.31
CA LEU A 231 -0.40 -8.48 7.37
C LEU A 231 -1.60 -8.44 8.33
N ILE A 232 -2.47 -9.43 8.25
CA ILE A 232 -3.61 -9.61 9.16
C ILE A 232 -3.15 -9.82 10.61
N ALA A 233 -2.18 -10.70 10.84
CA ALA A 233 -1.62 -10.91 12.17
C ALA A 233 -1.00 -9.62 12.73
N SER A 234 -0.29 -8.86 11.90
CA SER A 234 0.28 -7.56 12.29
C SER A 234 -0.81 -6.54 12.63
N PHE A 235 -1.88 -6.49 11.82
CA PHE A 235 -3.02 -5.61 12.05
C PHE A 235 -3.77 -5.96 13.35
N PHE A 236 -3.93 -7.26 13.66
CA PHE A 236 -4.46 -7.72 14.93
C PHE A 236 -3.59 -7.30 16.11
N LEU A 237 -2.27 -7.52 16.03
CA LEU A 237 -1.33 -7.15 17.10
C LEU A 237 -1.32 -5.63 17.36
N VAL A 238 -1.37 -4.82 16.29
CA VAL A 238 -1.46 -3.35 16.39
C VAL A 238 -2.72 -2.93 17.15
N ASN A 239 -3.87 -3.50 16.79
CA ASN A 239 -5.15 -3.19 17.43
C ASN A 239 -5.25 -3.72 18.86
N LEU A 240 -4.75 -4.93 19.11
CA LEU A 240 -4.73 -5.54 20.44
C LEU A 240 -3.97 -4.66 21.44
N ALA A 241 -2.78 -4.18 21.08
CA ALA A 241 -2.00 -3.31 21.96
C ALA A 241 -2.69 -1.95 22.17
N MET A 242 -3.34 -1.37 21.14
CA MET A 242 -4.11 -0.13 21.31
C MET A 242 -5.28 -0.28 22.27
N PHE A 243 -6.11 -1.31 22.11
CA PHE A 243 -7.25 -1.50 23.00
C PHE A 243 -6.80 -1.85 24.44
N ALA A 244 -5.65 -2.51 24.61
CA ALA A 244 -5.02 -2.69 25.92
C ALA A 244 -4.58 -1.35 26.54
N LEU A 245 -4.02 -0.43 25.75
CA LEU A 245 -3.64 0.91 26.21
C LEU A 245 -4.86 1.71 26.66
N ILE A 246 -5.89 1.79 25.81
CA ILE A 246 -7.10 2.59 26.07
C ILE A 246 -7.81 2.11 27.34
N SER A 247 -7.85 0.79 27.57
CA SER A 247 -8.53 0.22 28.74
C SER A 247 -7.76 0.43 30.05
N ASN A 248 -6.44 0.32 30.08
CA ASN A 248 -5.66 0.35 31.32
C ASN A 248 -5.02 1.70 31.67
N LEU A 249 -4.79 2.60 30.70
CA LEU A 249 -4.15 3.89 30.97
C LEU A 249 -4.85 4.71 32.08
N PRO A 250 -6.19 4.76 32.16
CA PRO A 250 -6.88 5.45 33.26
C PRO A 250 -6.61 4.82 34.62
N ALA A 251 -6.60 3.48 34.71
CA ALA A 251 -6.34 2.74 35.94
C ALA A 251 -4.92 3.02 36.46
N LEU A 252 -3.92 2.99 35.56
CA LEU A 252 -2.54 3.34 35.91
C LEU A 252 -2.42 4.75 36.46
N ALA A 253 -3.02 5.74 35.78
CA ALA A 253 -2.95 7.14 36.20
C ALA A 253 -3.67 7.39 37.54
N SER A 254 -4.84 6.77 37.72
CA SER A 254 -5.64 6.88 38.95
C SER A 254 -4.93 6.24 40.14
N GLU A 255 -4.48 4.99 40.02
CA GLU A 255 -3.87 4.25 41.15
C GLU A 255 -2.48 4.76 41.52
N ARG A 256 -1.68 5.22 40.55
CA ARG A 256 -0.30 5.67 40.82
C ARG A 256 -0.20 7.14 41.21
N PHE A 257 -1.08 8.00 40.71
CA PHE A 257 -1.00 9.45 40.94
C PHE A 257 -2.25 10.06 41.61
N GLY A 258 -3.27 9.24 41.90
CA GLY A 258 -4.55 9.75 42.40
C GLY A 258 -5.25 10.65 41.38
N TRP A 259 -4.93 10.51 40.08
CA TRP A 259 -5.48 11.39 39.06
C TRP A 259 -6.98 11.20 38.92
N THR A 260 -7.68 12.33 38.95
CA THR A 260 -9.10 12.41 38.68
C THR A 260 -9.37 12.23 37.17
N PRO A 261 -10.60 11.86 36.77
CA PRO A 261 -10.97 11.80 35.35
C PRO A 261 -10.66 13.08 34.56
N ALA A 262 -10.77 14.26 35.20
CA ALA A 262 -10.44 15.54 34.59
C ALA A 262 -8.95 15.71 34.27
N GLN A 263 -8.06 15.08 35.06
CA GLN A 263 -6.61 15.09 34.83
C GLN A 263 -6.17 14.06 33.79
N ILE A 264 -6.95 12.98 33.62
CA ILE A 264 -6.69 11.94 32.61
C ILE A 264 -7.14 12.37 31.22
N ALA A 265 -8.24 13.13 31.13
CA ALA A 265 -8.83 13.54 29.85
C ALA A 265 -7.85 14.23 28.86
N PRO A 266 -6.93 15.11 29.29
CA PRO A 266 -5.92 15.73 28.42
C PRO A 266 -5.02 14.73 27.67
N LEU A 267 -4.73 13.55 28.24
CA LEU A 267 -3.91 12.54 27.57
C LEU A 267 -4.59 11.98 26.32
N PHE A 268 -5.89 11.69 26.42
CA PHE A 268 -6.70 11.18 25.31
C PHE A 268 -7.01 12.28 24.29
N ALA A 269 -7.23 13.52 24.75
CA ALA A 269 -7.40 14.67 23.87
C ALA A 269 -6.13 14.91 23.04
N LEU A 270 -4.95 14.90 23.67
CA LEU A 270 -3.67 15.04 22.99
C LEU A 270 -3.46 13.92 21.96
N PHE A 271 -3.69 12.66 22.35
CA PHE A 271 -3.63 11.52 21.44
C PHE A 271 -4.56 11.71 20.24
N GLY A 272 -5.83 12.09 20.47
CA GLY A 272 -6.80 12.32 19.41
C GLY A 272 -6.37 13.41 18.44
N CYS A 273 -5.96 14.57 18.96
CA CYS A 273 -5.48 15.70 18.15
C CYS A 273 -4.28 15.32 17.28
N VAL A 274 -3.26 14.68 17.88
CA VAL A 274 -2.08 14.22 17.14
C VAL A 274 -2.46 13.18 16.08
N SER A 275 -3.37 12.25 16.42
CA SER A 275 -3.84 11.22 15.47
C SER A 275 -4.56 11.82 14.26
N VAL A 276 -5.43 12.81 14.48
CA VAL A 276 -6.12 13.52 13.38
C VAL A 276 -5.12 14.27 12.50
N LEU A 277 -4.18 15.01 13.08
CA LEU A 277 -3.13 15.71 12.32
C LEU A 277 -2.27 14.73 11.52
N THR A 278 -1.96 13.59 12.11
CA THR A 278 -1.18 12.53 11.46
C THR A 278 -1.91 11.98 10.25
N GLN A 279 -3.20 11.67 10.38
CA GLN A 279 -4.01 11.12 9.30
C GLN A 279 -4.31 12.13 8.19
N ALA A 280 -4.59 13.39 8.55
CA ALA A 280 -4.95 14.42 7.59
C ALA A 280 -3.74 15.00 6.84
N ILE A 281 -2.58 15.10 7.48
CA ILE A 281 -1.41 15.84 6.96
C ILE A 281 -0.20 14.94 6.75
N VAL A 282 0.19 14.17 7.77
CA VAL A 282 1.47 13.43 7.77
C VAL A 282 1.40 12.24 6.81
N ILE A 283 0.40 11.39 6.93
CA ILE A 283 0.25 10.17 6.14
C ILE A 283 0.20 10.47 4.62
N PRO A 284 -0.63 11.41 4.11
CA PRO A 284 -0.67 11.73 2.69
C PRO A 284 0.66 12.23 2.11
N LYS A 285 1.51 12.86 2.92
CA LYS A 285 2.84 13.33 2.52
C LYS A 285 3.89 12.22 2.52
N LEU A 286 3.82 11.31 3.48
CA LEU A 286 4.82 10.25 3.65
C LEU A 286 4.59 9.05 2.73
N ILE A 287 3.34 8.70 2.38
CA ILE A 287 3.04 7.54 1.53
C ILE A 287 3.79 7.56 0.19
N PRO A 288 3.78 8.66 -0.60
CA PRO A 288 4.48 8.68 -1.89
C PRO A 288 6.00 8.58 -1.77
N GLN A 289 6.56 8.99 -0.63
CA GLN A 289 8.01 9.06 -0.42
C GLN A 289 8.59 7.73 0.10
N PHE A 290 7.90 7.09 1.05
CA PHE A 290 8.42 5.93 1.76
C PHE A 290 7.77 4.60 1.35
N GLY A 291 6.57 4.65 0.78
CA GLY A 291 5.76 3.47 0.49
C GLY A 291 5.19 2.81 1.75
N GLU A 292 4.12 2.02 1.59
CA GLU A 292 3.33 1.52 2.73
C GLU A 292 4.12 0.59 3.66
N ILE A 293 4.97 -0.31 3.13
CA ILE A 293 5.75 -1.25 3.96
C ILE A 293 6.67 -0.52 4.94
N ARG A 294 7.42 0.49 4.48
CA ARG A 294 8.32 1.25 5.36
C ARG A 294 7.54 2.04 6.40
N LEU A 295 6.38 2.57 6.02
CA LEU A 295 5.50 3.27 6.97
C LEU A 295 4.95 2.36 8.04
N VAL A 296 4.59 1.11 7.74
CA VAL A 296 4.21 0.16 8.79
C VAL A 296 5.34 -0.05 9.78
N VAL A 297 6.57 -0.26 9.31
CA VAL A 297 7.74 -0.47 10.19
C VAL A 297 8.04 0.78 11.03
N LEU A 298 8.01 1.97 10.43
CA LEU A 298 8.24 3.23 11.14
C LEU A 298 7.13 3.50 12.18
N GLY A 299 5.86 3.34 11.78
CA GLY A 299 4.71 3.56 12.65
C GLY A 299 4.69 2.61 13.85
N THR A 300 4.94 1.32 13.61
CA THR A 300 5.03 0.32 14.69
C THR A 300 6.25 0.54 15.59
N GLY A 301 7.38 0.98 15.06
CA GLY A 301 8.55 1.37 15.86
C GLY A 301 8.29 2.58 16.76
N LEU A 302 7.64 3.62 16.23
CA LEU A 302 7.21 4.79 17.01
C LEU A 302 6.20 4.41 18.09
N ALA A 303 5.19 3.61 17.75
CA ALA A 303 4.19 3.15 18.72
C ALA A 303 4.82 2.25 19.79
N SER A 304 5.75 1.35 19.43
CA SER A 304 6.50 0.52 20.39
C SER A 304 7.28 1.40 21.38
N SER A 305 7.93 2.46 20.89
CA SER A 305 8.62 3.45 21.73
C SER A 305 7.66 4.18 22.68
N ALA A 306 6.42 4.44 22.25
CA ALA A 306 5.37 5.00 23.10
C ALA A 306 4.98 4.05 24.25
N PHE A 307 4.81 2.76 23.97
CA PHE A 307 4.54 1.75 25.00
C PHE A 307 5.70 1.63 26.00
N VAL A 308 6.95 1.77 25.54
CA VAL A 308 8.10 1.86 26.44
C VAL A 308 8.04 3.13 27.30
N ALA A 309 7.66 4.28 26.74
CA ALA A 309 7.48 5.50 27.54
C ALA A 309 6.40 5.34 28.64
N TYR A 310 5.29 4.66 28.33
CA TYR A 310 4.27 4.31 29.32
C TYR A 310 4.75 3.28 30.36
N SER A 311 5.64 2.36 29.98
CA SER A 311 6.19 1.37 30.91
C SER A 311 7.25 1.95 31.87
N LEU A 312 7.97 2.99 31.43
CA LEU A 312 8.95 3.72 32.25
C LEU A 312 8.29 4.66 33.28
N PHE A 313 7.00 4.97 33.11
CA PHE A 313 6.27 5.90 33.96
C PHE A 313 6.28 5.53 35.45
N PRO A 314 5.99 4.29 35.87
CA PRO A 314 5.98 3.96 37.30
C PRO A 314 7.38 3.97 37.92
N LEU A 315 8.43 3.97 37.10
CA LEU A 315 9.83 4.05 37.54
C LEU A 315 10.32 5.49 37.67
N SER A 316 9.84 6.40 36.80
CA SER A 316 10.29 7.80 36.77
C SER A 316 9.50 8.73 37.69
N GLY A 317 8.27 8.35 38.07
CA GLY A 317 7.38 9.18 38.88
C GLY A 317 6.91 10.46 38.17
N SER A 318 7.19 10.62 36.88
CA SER A 318 6.91 11.85 36.12
C SER A 318 5.76 11.66 35.13
N ALA A 319 4.74 12.50 35.25
CA ALA A 319 3.63 12.60 34.29
C ALA A 319 4.06 12.86 32.85
N VAL A 320 5.26 13.41 32.64
CA VAL A 320 5.79 13.75 31.31
C VAL A 320 5.86 12.52 30.39
N SER A 321 6.20 11.34 30.91
CA SER A 321 6.29 10.15 30.06
C SER A 321 4.93 9.69 29.53
N LEU A 322 3.83 9.98 30.24
CA LEU A 322 2.47 9.74 29.72
C LEU A 322 2.14 10.66 28.55
N TYR A 323 2.48 11.94 28.64
CA TYR A 323 2.26 12.89 27.55
C TYR A 323 3.13 12.56 26.33
N VAL A 324 4.41 12.24 26.55
CA VAL A 324 5.32 11.79 25.47
C VAL A 324 4.78 10.52 24.81
N GLY A 325 4.35 9.54 25.62
CA GLY A 325 3.68 8.34 25.12
C GLY A 325 2.46 8.68 24.25
N SER A 326 1.61 9.61 24.68
CA SER A 326 0.41 10.01 23.95
C SER A 326 0.70 10.65 22.60
N VAL A 327 1.79 11.44 22.50
CA VAL A 327 2.24 12.01 21.22
C VAL A 327 2.79 10.90 20.32
N LEU A 328 3.71 10.07 20.84
CA LEU A 328 4.35 9.02 20.06
C LEU A 328 3.35 7.98 19.54
N VAL A 329 2.37 7.60 20.36
CA VAL A 329 1.33 6.65 19.95
C VAL A 329 0.36 7.28 18.94
N GLY A 330 0.02 8.56 19.13
CA GLY A 330 -0.81 9.33 18.18
C GLY A 330 -0.14 9.56 16.81
N LEU A 331 1.19 9.53 16.75
CA LEU A 331 1.93 9.51 15.48
C LEU A 331 2.05 8.08 14.93
N GLY A 332 2.57 7.16 15.75
CA GLY A 332 3.00 5.84 15.29
C GLY A 332 1.84 4.93 14.89
N GLN A 333 0.80 4.85 15.72
CA GLN A 333 -0.27 3.90 15.49
C GLN A 333 -1.12 4.22 14.25
N PRO A 334 -1.56 5.48 14.03
CA PRO A 334 -2.33 5.79 12.82
C PRO A 334 -1.54 5.56 11.53
N ILE A 335 -0.23 5.83 11.54
CA ILE A 335 0.66 5.52 10.41
C ILE A 335 0.67 4.01 10.14
N ALA A 336 0.89 3.20 11.17
CA ALA A 336 0.95 1.75 11.04
C ALA A 336 -0.38 1.16 10.56
N GLU A 337 -1.49 1.53 11.19
CA GLU A 337 -2.81 1.00 10.88
C GLU A 337 -3.28 1.38 9.47
N THR A 338 -3.09 2.64 9.06
CA THR A 338 -3.48 3.10 7.72
C THR A 338 -2.66 2.42 6.64
N ALA A 339 -1.34 2.31 6.82
CA ALA A 339 -0.47 1.64 5.87
C ALA A 339 -0.73 0.12 5.81
N LEU A 340 -1.02 -0.54 6.94
CA LEU A 340 -1.43 -1.95 6.96
C LEU A 340 -2.76 -2.17 6.22
N THR A 341 -3.74 -1.29 6.44
CA THR A 341 -5.04 -1.35 5.77
C THR A 341 -4.87 -1.19 4.25
N GLY A 342 -4.02 -0.25 3.81
CA GLY A 342 -3.65 -0.08 2.40
C GLY A 342 -3.00 -1.33 1.80
N LEU A 343 -2.00 -1.90 2.49
CA LEU A 343 -1.31 -3.12 2.04
C LEU A 343 -2.25 -4.32 1.94
N ILE A 344 -3.15 -4.50 2.92
CA ILE A 344 -4.12 -5.60 2.92
C ILE A 344 -5.13 -5.42 1.78
N SER A 345 -5.63 -4.20 1.58
CA SER A 345 -6.58 -3.86 0.53
C SER A 345 -6.00 -4.03 -0.89
N THR A 346 -4.71 -3.76 -1.07
CA THR A 346 -3.99 -3.92 -2.35
C THR A 346 -3.50 -5.35 -2.59
N SER A 347 -3.41 -6.18 -1.55
CA SER A 347 -2.96 -7.58 -1.64
C SER A 347 -4.07 -8.55 -2.08
N VAL A 348 -5.31 -8.09 -2.21
CA VAL A 348 -6.46 -8.90 -2.62
C VAL A 348 -7.11 -8.34 -3.89
N GLY A 349 -7.70 -9.21 -4.71
CA GLY A 349 -8.39 -8.79 -5.94
C GLY A 349 -9.64 -7.95 -5.65
N ALA A 350 -10.11 -7.19 -6.66
CA ALA A 350 -11.27 -6.30 -6.53
C ALA A 350 -12.54 -7.00 -6.02
N SER A 351 -12.76 -8.27 -6.40
CA SER A 351 -13.90 -9.09 -5.95
C SER A 351 -13.86 -9.50 -4.47
N LEU A 352 -12.77 -9.21 -3.76
CA LEU A 352 -12.55 -9.54 -2.35
C LEU A 352 -12.42 -8.29 -1.45
N GLN A 353 -12.52 -7.07 -2.00
CA GLN A 353 -12.27 -5.84 -1.24
C GLN A 353 -13.33 -5.52 -0.18
N GLY A 354 -14.63 -5.69 -0.49
CA GLY A 354 -15.69 -5.53 0.51
C GLY A 354 -15.52 -6.50 1.68
N ARG A 355 -15.23 -7.77 1.35
CA ARG A 355 -14.96 -8.85 2.32
C ARG A 355 -13.71 -8.62 3.17
N ILE A 356 -12.62 -8.11 2.60
CA ILE A 356 -11.40 -7.88 3.40
C ILE A 356 -11.61 -6.75 4.41
N ASN A 357 -12.31 -5.67 4.01
CA ASN A 357 -12.58 -4.54 4.91
C ASN A 357 -13.52 -4.93 6.06
N SER A 358 -14.53 -5.75 5.80
CA SER A 358 -15.36 -6.30 6.88
C SER A 358 -14.57 -7.26 7.77
N SER A 359 -13.68 -8.08 7.20
CA SER A 359 -12.77 -8.95 7.97
C SER A 359 -11.83 -8.14 8.88
N LEU A 360 -11.29 -7.01 8.42
CA LEU A 360 -10.47 -6.12 9.26
C LEU A 360 -11.27 -5.58 10.46
N GLN A 361 -12.53 -5.21 10.27
CA GLN A 361 -13.39 -4.77 11.37
C GLN A 361 -13.74 -5.92 12.32
N THR A 362 -13.98 -7.13 11.81
CA THR A 362 -14.16 -8.32 12.66
C THR A 362 -12.92 -8.58 13.52
N ILE A 363 -11.71 -8.39 12.96
CA ILE A 363 -10.44 -8.50 13.70
C ILE A 363 -10.33 -7.41 14.77
N GLN A 364 -10.70 -6.17 14.46
CA GLN A 364 -10.75 -5.08 15.45
C GLN A 364 -11.74 -5.36 16.58
N ALA A 365 -12.94 -5.84 16.27
CA ALA A 365 -13.97 -6.21 17.24
C ALA A 365 -13.46 -7.30 18.19
N LEU A 366 -12.82 -8.33 17.63
CA LEU A 366 -12.18 -9.40 18.40
C LEU A 366 -11.07 -8.86 19.30
N ALA A 367 -10.17 -8.02 18.76
CA ALA A 367 -9.11 -7.38 19.54
C ALA A 367 -9.66 -6.51 20.67
N ARG A 368 -10.75 -5.76 20.42
CA ARG A 368 -11.42 -4.92 21.41
C ARG A 368 -12.06 -5.73 22.54
N GLY A 369 -12.57 -6.92 22.24
CA GLY A 369 -13.09 -7.84 23.25
C GLY A 369 -12.00 -8.49 24.10
N ILE A 370 -10.92 -8.95 23.46
CA ILE A 370 -9.84 -9.71 24.14
C ILE A 370 -8.87 -8.79 24.89
N ALA A 371 -8.53 -7.63 24.33
CA ALA A 371 -7.45 -6.79 24.86
C ALA A 371 -7.68 -6.34 26.31
N PRO A 372 -8.86 -5.81 26.71
CA PRO A 372 -9.08 -5.38 28.10
C PRO A 372 -8.99 -6.54 29.10
N LEU A 373 -9.40 -7.75 28.71
CA LEU A 373 -9.31 -8.94 29.56
C LEU A 373 -7.86 -9.35 29.83
N VAL A 374 -7.05 -9.44 28.76
CA VAL A 374 -5.63 -9.78 28.87
C VAL A 374 -4.88 -8.67 29.61
N ALA A 375 -5.14 -7.42 29.26
CA ALA A 375 -4.47 -6.27 29.85
C ALA A 375 -4.84 -6.11 31.34
N GLY A 376 -6.11 -6.26 31.71
CA GLY A 376 -6.57 -6.20 33.10
C GLY A 376 -6.00 -7.32 33.96
N TRP A 377 -6.00 -8.55 33.45
CA TRP A 377 -5.38 -9.70 34.14
C TRP A 377 -3.88 -9.48 34.36
N LEU A 378 -3.15 -9.03 33.34
CA LEU A 378 -1.72 -8.70 33.48
C LEU A 378 -1.46 -7.56 34.48
N TYR A 379 -2.30 -6.53 34.44
CA TYR A 379 -2.20 -5.38 35.34
C TYR A 379 -2.36 -5.79 36.82
N GLN A 380 -3.37 -6.62 37.11
CA GLN A 380 -3.71 -7.03 38.47
C GLN A 380 -2.86 -8.19 38.99
N SER A 381 -2.64 -9.22 38.16
CA SER A 381 -2.03 -10.49 38.60
C SER A 381 -0.52 -10.57 38.42
N VAL A 382 0.09 -9.72 37.56
CA VAL A 382 1.53 -9.75 37.30
C VAL A 382 2.20 -8.46 37.76
N HIS A 383 1.95 -7.35 37.07
CA HIS A 383 2.46 -6.03 37.44
C HIS A 383 1.79 -4.94 36.60
N PRO A 384 1.50 -3.74 37.13
CA PRO A 384 0.91 -2.62 36.38
C PRO A 384 1.66 -2.20 35.10
N ILE A 385 2.95 -2.51 34.99
CA ILE A 385 3.77 -2.21 33.79
C ILE A 385 3.57 -3.25 32.67
N THR A 386 3.23 -4.49 33.01
CA THR A 386 3.25 -5.61 32.06
C THR A 386 2.32 -5.46 30.84
N PRO A 387 1.13 -4.83 30.92
CA PRO A 387 0.31 -4.59 29.74
C PRO A 387 1.02 -3.71 28.70
N TYR A 388 1.82 -2.73 29.15
CA TYR A 388 2.58 -1.84 28.28
C TYR A 388 3.80 -2.53 27.68
N GLY A 389 4.50 -3.36 28.46
CA GLY A 389 5.58 -4.21 27.94
C GLY A 389 5.10 -5.16 26.85
N LEU A 390 3.96 -5.82 27.06
CA LEU A 390 3.33 -6.67 26.03
C LEU A 390 2.93 -5.85 24.79
N GLY A 391 2.37 -4.65 24.98
CA GLY A 391 2.05 -3.73 23.88
C GLY A 391 3.27 -3.33 23.04
N ALA A 392 4.40 -3.04 23.69
CA ALA A 392 5.67 -2.72 23.01
C ALA A 392 6.15 -3.90 22.15
N ILE A 393 6.10 -5.12 22.69
CA ILE A 393 6.49 -6.35 21.99
C ILE A 393 5.53 -6.62 20.81
N ALA A 394 4.22 -6.51 21.02
CA ALA A 394 3.21 -6.71 19.98
C ALA A 394 3.42 -5.76 18.78
N MET A 395 3.70 -4.48 19.05
CA MET A 395 4.03 -3.50 18.02
C MET A 395 5.30 -3.87 17.25
N LEU A 396 6.37 -4.25 17.97
CA LEU A 396 7.65 -4.61 17.35
C LEU A 396 7.53 -5.88 16.48
N LEU A 397 6.82 -6.90 16.96
CA LEU A 397 6.55 -8.12 16.19
C LEU A 397 5.72 -7.85 14.94
N ALA A 398 4.73 -6.95 15.01
CA ALA A 398 3.95 -6.53 13.84
C ALA A 398 4.85 -5.87 12.76
N GLY A 399 5.75 -4.97 13.16
CA GLY A 399 6.72 -4.35 12.26
C GLY A 399 7.67 -5.36 11.60
N LEU A 400 8.26 -6.26 12.40
CA LEU A 400 9.18 -7.30 11.91
C LEU A 400 8.49 -8.29 10.95
N ALA A 401 7.25 -8.69 11.26
CA ALA A 401 6.49 -9.59 10.41
C ALA A 401 6.25 -9.00 9.01
N VAL A 402 5.96 -7.70 8.92
CA VAL A 402 5.76 -6.97 7.66
C VAL A 402 7.09 -6.76 6.93
N GLN A 403 8.17 -6.42 7.64
CA GLN A 403 9.50 -6.27 7.05
C GLN A 403 10.00 -7.60 6.43
N HIS A 404 9.64 -8.74 7.02
CA HIS A 404 10.00 -10.04 6.47
C HIS A 404 9.25 -10.36 5.17
N ILE A 405 8.05 -9.80 4.94
CA ILE A 405 7.31 -9.97 3.68
C ILE A 405 8.05 -9.29 2.52
N SER A 406 8.63 -8.09 2.73
CA SER A 406 9.37 -7.40 1.66
C SER A 406 10.61 -8.18 1.23
N LYS A 407 11.29 -8.84 2.17
CA LYS A 407 12.44 -9.72 1.90
C LYS A 407 12.05 -11.04 1.21
N ILE A 408 10.85 -11.57 1.46
CA ILE A 408 10.36 -12.78 0.76
C ILE A 408 9.81 -12.44 -0.64
N GLY A 409 9.21 -11.27 -0.81
CA GLY A 409 8.73 -10.78 -2.11
C GLY A 409 9.85 -10.61 -3.15
N SER A 410 11.08 -10.29 -2.73
CA SER A 410 12.25 -10.24 -3.62
C SER A 410 12.79 -11.63 -4.00
N LYS A 411 12.33 -12.71 -3.34
CA LYS A 411 12.70 -14.11 -3.64
C LYS A 411 11.70 -14.85 -4.54
N ARG A 412 10.66 -14.21 -5.09
CA ARG A 412 9.86 -14.85 -6.15
C ARG A 412 10.71 -14.93 -7.43
N SER A 413 11.22 -16.13 -7.69
CA SER A 413 11.96 -16.47 -8.90
C SER A 413 11.08 -16.26 -10.12
N ILE A 414 11.49 -15.37 -11.03
CA ILE A 414 10.96 -15.35 -12.39
C ILE A 414 11.47 -16.63 -13.02
N SER A 415 10.61 -17.64 -13.20
CA SER A 415 10.97 -18.96 -13.71
C SER A 415 10.03 -19.38 -14.85
N GLY A 416 10.46 -20.34 -15.66
CA GLY A 416 9.65 -20.91 -16.74
C GLY A 416 9.43 -19.97 -17.94
N ASN A 417 10.30 -18.97 -18.13
CA ASN A 417 10.28 -18.08 -19.29
C ASN A 417 11.36 -18.49 -20.29
N THR A 418 11.19 -18.10 -21.55
CA THR A 418 12.23 -18.18 -22.58
C THR A 418 12.76 -16.77 -22.84
N VAL A 419 14.04 -16.56 -22.53
CA VAL A 419 14.68 -15.25 -22.44
C VAL A 419 15.77 -15.12 -23.51
N LEU A 420 15.60 -14.17 -24.43
CA LEU A 420 16.61 -13.83 -25.44
C LEU A 420 17.42 -12.60 -24.98
N ILE A 421 18.75 -12.71 -24.95
CA ILE A 421 19.65 -11.64 -24.50
C ILE A 421 20.67 -11.32 -25.59
N THR A 422 20.67 -10.08 -26.07
CA THR A 422 21.65 -9.61 -27.07
C THR A 422 22.95 -9.17 -26.40
N GLY A 423 24.09 -9.49 -27.01
CA GLY A 423 25.41 -9.23 -26.42
C GLY A 423 25.66 -10.04 -25.14
N GLY A 424 25.12 -11.26 -25.08
CA GLY A 424 25.14 -12.09 -23.86
C GLY A 424 26.47 -12.80 -23.57
N SER A 425 27.49 -12.65 -24.41
CA SER A 425 28.78 -13.33 -24.24
C SER A 425 29.75 -12.67 -23.27
N SER A 426 29.43 -11.49 -22.72
CA SER A 426 30.27 -10.81 -21.71
C SER A 426 29.51 -9.71 -20.95
N GLY A 427 30.15 -9.16 -19.90
CA GLY A 427 29.68 -7.97 -19.21
C GLY A 427 28.25 -8.08 -18.65
N ILE A 428 27.44 -7.03 -18.89
CA ILE A 428 26.04 -6.96 -18.42
C ILE A 428 25.19 -8.09 -19.01
N GLY A 429 25.38 -8.43 -20.29
CA GLY A 429 24.61 -9.47 -20.96
C GLY A 429 24.83 -10.85 -20.36
N LEU A 430 26.08 -11.21 -20.07
CA LEU A 430 26.40 -12.46 -19.40
C LEU A 430 25.87 -12.50 -17.96
N ALA A 431 25.95 -11.38 -17.24
CA ALA A 431 25.37 -11.27 -15.91
C ALA A 431 23.83 -11.50 -15.92
N PHE A 432 23.12 -10.93 -16.90
CA PHE A 432 21.70 -11.24 -17.10
C PHE A 432 21.48 -12.72 -17.40
N ALA A 433 22.27 -13.30 -18.31
CA ALA A 433 22.13 -14.70 -18.70
C ALA A 433 22.27 -15.64 -17.49
N ARG A 434 23.31 -15.45 -16.67
CA ARG A 434 23.50 -16.22 -15.43
C ARG A 434 22.34 -16.03 -14.46
N ARG A 435 21.86 -14.80 -14.28
CA ARG A 435 20.78 -14.51 -13.30
C ARG A 435 19.45 -15.14 -13.69
N PHE A 436 19.10 -15.11 -14.98
CA PHE A 436 17.88 -15.74 -15.50
C PHE A 436 18.00 -17.27 -15.52
N LEU A 437 19.18 -17.81 -15.83
CA LEU A 437 19.44 -19.25 -15.77
C LEU A 437 19.27 -19.78 -14.34
N GLN A 438 19.91 -19.13 -13.36
CA GLN A 438 19.78 -19.46 -11.92
C GLN A 438 18.34 -19.38 -11.40
N ALA A 439 17.49 -18.57 -12.05
CA ALA A 439 16.08 -18.44 -11.70
C ALA A 439 15.18 -19.52 -12.35
N GLY A 440 15.74 -20.44 -13.13
CA GLY A 440 15.03 -21.54 -13.79
C GLY A 440 14.30 -21.11 -15.06
N ASN A 441 14.93 -20.25 -15.87
CA ASN A 441 14.44 -19.88 -17.20
C ASN A 441 15.29 -20.54 -18.29
N ARG A 442 14.70 -20.73 -19.46
CA ARG A 442 15.44 -21.07 -20.68
C ARG A 442 16.10 -19.80 -21.20
N VAL A 443 17.43 -19.78 -21.30
CA VAL A 443 18.19 -18.59 -21.67
C VAL A 443 18.86 -18.79 -23.02
N ILE A 444 18.61 -17.87 -23.93
CA ILE A 444 19.24 -17.78 -25.25
C ILE A 444 20.09 -16.50 -25.27
N ILE A 445 21.35 -16.62 -25.63
CA ILE A 445 22.25 -15.47 -25.81
C ILE A 445 22.68 -15.38 -27.26
N THR A 446 22.85 -14.14 -27.73
CA THR A 446 23.38 -13.89 -29.07
C THR A 446 24.53 -12.89 -29.09
N GLY A 447 25.41 -13.04 -30.07
CA GLY A 447 26.54 -12.16 -30.34
C GLY A 447 27.30 -12.54 -31.61
N ARG A 448 28.24 -11.68 -32.01
CA ARG A 448 29.01 -11.83 -33.26
C ARG A 448 30.22 -12.75 -33.15
N ASN A 449 30.76 -12.90 -31.95
CA ASN A 449 31.98 -13.66 -31.74
C ASN A 449 31.63 -15.09 -31.31
N ALA A 450 31.75 -16.03 -32.25
CA ALA A 450 31.43 -17.45 -32.04
C ALA A 450 32.29 -18.10 -30.95
N GLU A 451 33.58 -17.73 -30.85
CA GLU A 451 34.50 -18.26 -29.84
C GLU A 451 34.08 -17.86 -28.42
N LYS A 452 33.73 -16.58 -28.21
CA LYS A 452 33.23 -16.12 -26.90
C LYS A 452 31.90 -16.77 -26.53
N LEU A 453 31.03 -17.03 -27.50
CA LEU A 453 29.79 -17.76 -27.26
C LEU A 453 30.09 -19.22 -26.89
N ALA A 454 31.00 -19.89 -27.61
CA ALA A 454 31.41 -21.25 -27.30
C ALA A 454 32.01 -21.37 -25.88
N ASN A 455 32.79 -20.38 -25.43
CA ASN A 455 33.32 -20.35 -24.06
C ASN A 455 32.19 -20.23 -23.02
N VAL A 456 31.19 -19.39 -23.26
CA VAL A 456 30.02 -19.28 -22.36
C VAL A 456 29.20 -20.57 -22.37
N GLN A 457 29.04 -21.22 -23.52
CA GLN A 457 28.37 -22.52 -23.64
C GLN A 457 29.11 -23.61 -22.86
N ALA A 458 30.45 -23.59 -22.86
CA ALA A 458 31.27 -24.53 -22.10
C ALA A 458 31.11 -24.33 -20.58
N ASP A 459 31.10 -23.07 -20.12
CA ASP A 459 30.90 -22.73 -18.71
C ASP A 459 29.45 -22.96 -18.25
N TYR A 460 28.48 -22.80 -19.15
CA TYR A 460 27.04 -22.91 -18.89
C TYR A 460 26.34 -23.72 -19.99
N PRO A 461 26.41 -25.07 -19.95
CA PRO A 461 25.87 -25.94 -21.00
C PRO A 461 24.37 -25.80 -21.28
N GLU A 462 23.61 -25.23 -20.33
CA GLU A 462 22.18 -25.00 -20.42
C GLU A 462 21.79 -23.73 -21.18
N ILE A 463 22.72 -22.78 -21.33
CA ILE A 463 22.49 -21.58 -22.13
C ILE A 463 22.47 -22.00 -23.60
N ILE A 464 21.59 -21.41 -24.40
CA ILE A 464 21.58 -21.62 -25.86
C ILE A 464 22.31 -20.46 -26.50
N THR A 465 23.35 -20.72 -27.31
CA THR A 465 24.09 -19.68 -28.02
C THR A 465 23.70 -19.58 -29.48
N GLU A 466 23.46 -18.35 -29.96
CA GLU A 466 23.15 -18.06 -31.36
C GLU A 466 24.13 -17.03 -31.91
N VAL A 467 24.88 -17.41 -32.95
CA VAL A 467 25.76 -16.47 -33.66
C VAL A 467 24.91 -15.61 -34.59
N ALA A 468 24.79 -14.32 -34.28
CA ALA A 468 24.09 -13.36 -35.12
C ALA A 468 24.74 -11.97 -35.00
N ASP A 469 24.84 -11.27 -36.13
CA ASP A 469 25.14 -9.85 -36.12
C ASP A 469 23.83 -9.07 -35.95
N MET A 470 23.76 -8.29 -34.87
CA MET A 470 22.61 -7.45 -34.58
C MET A 470 22.39 -6.38 -35.66
N ALA A 471 23.43 -5.99 -36.40
CA ALA A 471 23.33 -5.04 -37.51
C ALA A 471 22.82 -5.66 -38.82
N ASP A 472 22.65 -6.98 -38.88
CA ASP A 472 22.16 -7.72 -40.05
C ASP A 472 20.69 -8.14 -39.87
N LEU A 473 19.80 -7.59 -40.70
CA LEU A 473 18.36 -7.84 -40.63
C LEU A 473 18.01 -9.31 -40.92
N GLU A 474 18.72 -9.99 -41.82
CA GLU A 474 18.47 -11.41 -42.11
C GLU A 474 18.84 -12.28 -40.91
N ALA A 475 19.93 -11.93 -40.23
CA ALA A 475 20.34 -12.61 -39.00
C ALA A 475 19.29 -12.42 -37.89
N LEU A 476 18.71 -11.22 -37.76
CA LEU A 476 17.61 -10.97 -36.82
C LEU A 476 16.36 -11.80 -37.14
N GLN A 477 15.98 -11.88 -38.42
CA GLN A 477 14.81 -12.67 -38.84
C GLN A 477 15.02 -14.16 -38.54
N LYS A 478 16.19 -14.72 -38.89
CA LYS A 478 16.54 -16.11 -38.58
C LYS A 478 16.54 -16.39 -37.07
N LEU A 479 17.01 -15.43 -36.26
CA LEU A 479 16.98 -15.54 -34.81
C LEU A 479 15.54 -15.58 -34.27
N VAL A 480 14.65 -14.78 -34.83
CA VAL A 480 13.22 -14.76 -34.45
C VAL A 480 12.55 -16.08 -34.81
N ASP A 481 12.74 -16.55 -36.04
CA ASP A 481 12.07 -17.75 -36.55
C ASP A 481 12.49 -19.03 -35.79
N ARG A 482 13.73 -19.10 -35.30
CA ARG A 482 14.23 -20.25 -34.52
C ARG A 482 13.67 -20.34 -33.10
N HIS A 483 13.25 -19.21 -32.53
CA HIS A 483 12.86 -19.12 -31.11
C HIS A 483 11.47 -18.48 -30.95
N PRO A 484 10.40 -19.14 -31.46
CA PRO A 484 9.03 -18.60 -31.43
C PRO A 484 8.42 -18.56 -30.02
N ASP A 485 9.02 -19.27 -29.06
CA ASP A 485 8.58 -19.35 -27.66
C ASP A 485 9.16 -18.24 -26.77
N VAL A 486 10.03 -17.38 -27.31
CA VAL A 486 10.60 -16.23 -26.56
C VAL A 486 9.48 -15.32 -26.07
N ASN A 487 9.44 -15.09 -24.76
CA ASN A 487 8.52 -14.16 -24.12
C ASN A 487 9.23 -13.00 -23.40
N ILE A 488 10.54 -13.08 -23.19
CA ILE A 488 11.34 -11.97 -22.66
C ILE A 488 12.51 -11.68 -23.60
N VAL A 489 12.61 -10.43 -24.07
CA VAL A 489 13.75 -9.96 -24.87
C VAL A 489 14.52 -8.88 -24.10
N ILE A 490 15.84 -9.06 -23.99
CA ILE A 490 16.76 -8.10 -23.36
C ILE A 490 17.71 -7.55 -24.42
N ASN A 491 17.44 -6.33 -24.87
CA ASN A 491 18.27 -5.58 -25.79
C ASN A 491 19.45 -4.95 -25.03
N ASN A 492 20.54 -5.70 -24.90
CA ASN A 492 21.73 -5.30 -24.17
C ASN A 492 22.94 -5.03 -25.07
N ALA A 493 22.99 -5.61 -26.29
CA ALA A 493 24.10 -5.37 -27.21
C ALA A 493 24.36 -3.88 -27.42
N GLY A 494 25.63 -3.50 -27.42
CA GLY A 494 26.03 -2.14 -27.73
C GLY A 494 27.53 -2.00 -27.88
N ILE A 495 27.93 -0.91 -28.55
CA ILE A 495 29.33 -0.49 -28.72
C ILE A 495 29.47 0.99 -28.34
N GLN A 496 30.67 1.38 -27.91
CA GLN A 496 31.00 2.76 -27.61
C GLN A 496 32.39 3.11 -28.13
N TYR A 497 32.45 4.06 -29.06
CA TYR A 497 33.68 4.68 -29.49
C TYR A 497 33.90 6.01 -28.76
N ASN A 498 35.17 6.32 -28.46
CA ASN A 498 35.54 7.63 -27.93
C ASN A 498 36.38 8.34 -29.00
N TYR A 499 35.90 9.48 -29.50
CA TYR A 499 36.61 10.27 -30.50
C TYR A 499 36.14 11.73 -30.47
N ASP A 500 36.96 12.60 -31.05
CA ASP A 500 36.63 14.00 -31.31
C ASP A 500 36.11 14.13 -32.74
N PHE A 501 35.02 14.88 -32.92
CA PHE A 501 34.42 15.11 -34.24
C PHE A 501 35.30 16.00 -35.13
N VAL A 502 36.22 16.77 -34.55
CA VAL A 502 37.14 17.61 -35.33
C VAL A 502 38.35 16.84 -35.84
N ASP A 503 38.58 15.61 -35.37
CA ASP A 503 39.70 14.78 -35.81
C ASP A 503 39.39 14.14 -37.18
N PRO A 504 40.08 14.56 -38.27
CA PRO A 504 39.81 14.06 -39.61
C PRO A 504 40.24 12.61 -39.82
N SER A 505 41.01 12.01 -38.90
CA SER A 505 41.44 10.61 -38.99
C SER A 505 40.35 9.61 -38.59
N ILE A 506 39.26 10.09 -37.98
CA ILE A 506 38.19 9.24 -37.46
C ILE A 506 37.26 8.78 -38.61
N PRO A 507 37.09 7.47 -38.82
CA PRO A 507 36.22 6.95 -39.88
C PRO A 507 34.74 7.30 -39.66
N ILE A 508 34.05 7.77 -40.71
CA ILE A 508 32.62 8.13 -40.66
C ILE A 508 31.76 6.88 -40.37
N GLU A 509 32.22 5.70 -40.77
CA GLU A 509 31.57 4.41 -40.60
C GLU A 509 31.35 4.07 -39.12
N PHE A 510 32.12 4.67 -38.21
CA PHE A 510 31.91 4.51 -36.77
C PHE A 510 30.55 5.05 -36.33
N ILE A 511 30.08 6.14 -36.95
CA ILE A 511 28.77 6.74 -36.68
C ILE A 511 27.66 5.73 -37.02
N GLU A 512 27.70 5.19 -38.24
CA GLU A 512 26.69 4.26 -38.72
C GLU A 512 26.71 2.95 -37.94
N THR A 513 27.89 2.41 -37.65
CA THR A 513 28.05 1.18 -36.87
C THR A 513 27.46 1.31 -35.46
N GLU A 514 27.73 2.45 -34.79
CA GLU A 514 27.25 2.71 -33.44
C GLU A 514 25.74 2.94 -33.39
N LEU A 515 25.17 3.68 -34.34
CA LEU A 515 23.71 3.85 -34.47
C LEU A 515 22.99 2.55 -34.82
N LYS A 516 23.54 1.77 -35.78
CA LYS A 516 22.98 0.46 -36.16
C LYS A 516 22.90 -0.47 -34.96
N THR A 517 24.01 -0.63 -34.24
CA THR A 517 24.09 -1.56 -33.11
C THR A 517 23.26 -1.11 -31.91
N ASN A 518 23.34 0.17 -31.53
CA ASN A 518 22.80 0.66 -30.25
C ASN A 518 21.32 1.08 -30.32
N LEU A 519 20.81 1.40 -31.52
CA LEU A 519 19.47 1.98 -31.69
C LEU A 519 18.63 1.22 -32.73
N ILE A 520 19.11 1.10 -33.97
CA ILE A 520 18.31 0.53 -35.07
C ILE A 520 18.03 -0.95 -34.81
N ALA A 521 19.06 -1.74 -34.48
CA ALA A 521 18.95 -3.17 -34.26
C ALA A 521 17.99 -3.55 -33.11
N PRO A 522 18.04 -2.93 -31.91
CA PRO A 522 17.03 -3.15 -30.88
C PRO A 522 15.59 -2.89 -31.35
N LEU A 523 15.35 -1.80 -32.10
CA LEU A 523 14.02 -1.44 -32.58
C LEU A 523 13.52 -2.41 -33.66
N GLN A 524 14.40 -2.84 -34.56
CA GLN A 524 14.10 -3.87 -35.55
C GLN A 524 13.78 -5.21 -34.88
N LEU A 525 14.61 -5.66 -33.94
CA LEU A 525 14.36 -6.92 -33.22
C LEU A 525 13.03 -6.87 -32.44
N ILE A 526 12.74 -5.76 -31.75
CA ILE A 526 11.44 -5.57 -31.07
C ILE A 526 10.30 -5.69 -32.08
N LYS A 527 10.40 -5.03 -33.23
CA LYS A 527 9.35 -5.04 -34.25
C LYS A 527 9.11 -6.45 -34.81
N LEU A 528 10.18 -7.22 -35.05
CA LEU A 528 10.10 -8.60 -35.53
C LEU A 528 9.54 -9.56 -34.46
N MET A 529 9.89 -9.37 -33.18
CA MET A 529 9.41 -10.18 -32.06
C MET A 529 7.98 -9.84 -31.62
N LEU A 530 7.48 -8.64 -31.94
CA LEU A 530 6.22 -8.16 -31.37
C LEU A 530 5.01 -9.08 -31.64
N PRO A 531 4.82 -9.65 -32.85
CA PRO A 531 3.71 -10.57 -33.11
C PRO A 531 3.68 -11.76 -32.15
N GLN A 532 4.82 -12.41 -31.89
CA GLN A 532 4.90 -13.53 -30.95
C GLN A 532 4.77 -13.09 -29.49
N LEU A 533 5.36 -11.95 -29.10
CA LEU A 533 5.26 -11.44 -27.73
C LEU A 533 3.81 -11.12 -27.33
N LEU A 534 3.01 -10.60 -28.27
CA LEU A 534 1.59 -10.29 -28.06
C LEU A 534 0.72 -11.56 -27.87
N MET A 535 1.15 -12.70 -28.43
CA MET A 535 0.47 -13.99 -28.25
C MET A 535 0.77 -14.63 -26.89
N GLN A 536 1.85 -14.20 -26.22
CA GLN A 536 2.21 -14.74 -24.92
C GLN A 536 1.28 -14.19 -23.82
N PRO A 537 0.85 -15.02 -22.85
CA PRO A 537 0.03 -14.56 -21.73
C PRO A 537 0.76 -13.52 -20.86
N LYS A 538 2.10 -13.53 -20.93
CA LYS A 538 2.96 -12.60 -20.21
C LYS A 538 4.30 -12.45 -20.93
N ALA A 539 4.65 -11.22 -21.28
CA ALA A 539 5.87 -10.92 -22.01
C ALA A 539 6.59 -9.66 -21.49
N ALA A 540 7.88 -9.54 -21.78
CA ALA A 540 8.64 -8.33 -21.51
C ALA A 540 9.65 -7.98 -22.62
N ILE A 541 9.81 -6.67 -22.81
CA ILE A 541 10.92 -6.06 -23.54
C ILE A 541 11.76 -5.31 -22.51
N VAL A 542 13.06 -5.54 -22.46
CA VAL A 542 14.00 -4.85 -21.58
C VAL A 542 15.07 -4.19 -22.43
N ASN A 543 15.10 -2.86 -22.46
CA ASN A 543 16.12 -2.10 -23.19
C ASN A 543 17.20 -1.61 -22.23
N VAL A 544 18.46 -1.88 -22.52
CA VAL A 544 19.59 -1.37 -21.74
C VAL A 544 20.11 -0.07 -22.35
N SER A 545 19.71 1.04 -21.74
CA SER A 545 20.17 2.39 -22.11
C SER A 545 21.40 2.79 -21.27
N SER A 546 21.61 4.09 -21.06
CA SER A 546 22.74 4.61 -20.29
C SER A 546 22.39 5.94 -19.63
N GLY A 547 22.98 6.23 -18.47
CA GLY A 547 22.95 7.58 -17.90
C GLY A 547 23.48 8.65 -18.86
N LEU A 548 24.35 8.26 -19.81
CA LEU A 548 24.83 9.14 -20.87
C LEU A 548 23.77 9.51 -21.93
N GLY A 549 22.65 8.77 -21.97
CA GLY A 549 21.47 9.16 -22.76
C GLY A 549 20.62 10.24 -22.09
N LEU A 550 20.87 10.54 -20.80
CA LEU A 550 20.17 11.59 -20.06
C LEU A 550 21.01 12.87 -19.98
N VAL A 551 22.30 12.71 -19.68
CA VAL A 551 23.26 13.80 -19.61
C VAL A 551 24.49 13.37 -20.41
N PRO A 552 24.84 14.05 -21.51
CA PRO A 552 25.89 13.59 -22.41
C PRO A 552 27.29 13.85 -21.84
N LYS A 553 28.28 13.14 -22.39
CA LYS A 553 29.70 13.45 -22.21
C LYS A 553 30.33 13.89 -23.54
N GLN A 554 31.40 14.68 -23.46
CA GLN A 554 32.06 15.25 -24.65
C GLN A 554 32.65 14.19 -25.59
N THR A 555 33.26 13.13 -25.06
CA THR A 555 34.09 12.22 -25.86
C THR A 555 33.31 11.13 -26.61
N ALA A 556 31.99 11.05 -26.52
CA ALA A 556 31.20 10.00 -27.20
C ALA A 556 29.81 10.50 -27.63
N PRO A 557 29.74 11.52 -28.50
CA PRO A 557 28.48 12.17 -28.84
C PRO A 557 27.48 11.23 -29.55
N VAL A 558 27.95 10.35 -30.46
CA VAL A 558 27.07 9.39 -31.17
C VAL A 558 26.51 8.33 -30.21
N TYR A 559 27.33 7.78 -29.31
CA TYR A 559 26.86 6.91 -28.25
C TYR A 559 25.77 7.56 -27.40
N CYS A 560 26.00 8.80 -26.91
CA CYS A 560 25.03 9.54 -26.11
C CYS A 560 23.71 9.72 -26.87
N GLY A 561 23.79 10.12 -28.15
CA GLY A 561 22.63 10.27 -29.03
C GLY A 561 21.87 8.94 -29.24
N SER A 562 22.59 7.84 -29.50
CA SER A 562 21.99 6.52 -29.70
C SER A 562 21.23 6.03 -28.45
N LYS A 563 21.80 6.24 -27.26
CA LYS A 563 21.18 5.84 -25.99
C LYS A 563 20.02 6.75 -25.58
N ALA A 564 20.09 8.06 -25.90
CA ALA A 564 18.97 8.98 -25.76
C ALA A 564 17.80 8.60 -26.70
N GLY A 565 18.10 8.26 -27.95
CA GLY A 565 17.12 7.76 -28.91
C GLY A 565 16.43 6.49 -28.41
N LEU A 566 17.19 5.53 -27.88
CA LEU A 566 16.65 4.29 -27.31
C LEU A 566 15.78 4.57 -26.08
N HIS A 567 16.20 5.50 -25.20
CA HIS A 567 15.41 5.92 -24.03
C HIS A 567 14.02 6.44 -24.43
N ILE A 568 13.98 7.40 -25.36
CA ILE A 568 12.72 8.00 -25.83
C ILE A 568 11.85 6.97 -26.58
N ALA A 569 12.44 6.16 -27.44
CA ALA A 569 11.72 5.11 -28.15
C ALA A 569 11.13 4.07 -27.18
N THR A 570 11.87 3.69 -26.13
CA THR A 570 11.39 2.76 -25.09
C THR A 570 10.18 3.31 -24.36
N LYS A 571 10.19 4.61 -24.04
CA LYS A 571 9.06 5.29 -23.40
C LYS A 571 7.82 5.33 -24.31
N ALA A 572 8.00 5.65 -25.59
CA ALA A 572 6.91 5.65 -26.56
C ALA A 572 6.32 4.24 -26.77
N LEU A 573 7.17 3.22 -26.91
CA LEU A 573 6.75 1.82 -27.03
C LEU A 573 5.98 1.34 -25.81
N ARG A 574 6.41 1.75 -24.61
CA ARG A 574 5.69 1.44 -23.37
C ARG A 574 4.26 1.95 -23.42
N TRP A 575 4.06 3.20 -23.82
CA TRP A 575 2.72 3.80 -23.96
C TRP A 575 1.85 3.08 -24.98
N GLN A 576 2.42 2.66 -26.11
CA GLN A 576 1.68 1.92 -27.13
C GLN A 576 1.24 0.53 -26.66
N LEU A 577 1.97 -0.07 -25.73
CA LEU A 577 1.75 -1.45 -25.28
C LEU A 577 1.05 -1.56 -23.91
N GLU A 578 0.63 -0.45 -23.29
CA GLU A 578 0.04 -0.44 -21.93
C GLU A 578 -1.20 -1.33 -21.78
N ALA A 579 -1.99 -1.49 -22.86
CA ALA A 579 -3.19 -2.31 -22.89
C ALA A 579 -2.93 -3.79 -23.27
N THR A 580 -1.67 -4.21 -23.37
CA THR A 580 -1.27 -5.57 -23.81
C THR A 580 -0.62 -6.38 -22.69
N SER A 581 -0.32 -7.65 -22.96
CA SER A 581 0.45 -8.53 -22.05
C SER A 581 1.96 -8.20 -22.01
N VAL A 582 2.43 -7.30 -22.88
CA VAL A 582 3.85 -6.97 -23.07
C VAL A 582 4.25 -5.79 -22.19
N LYS A 583 5.17 -6.03 -21.26
CA LYS A 583 5.73 -5.01 -20.36
C LYS A 583 7.04 -4.46 -20.90
N VAL A 584 7.17 -3.14 -21.02
CA VAL A 584 8.38 -2.50 -21.58
C VAL A 584 9.20 -1.82 -20.49
N PHE A 585 10.37 -2.40 -20.20
CA PHE A 585 11.33 -1.98 -19.19
C PHE A 585 12.53 -1.27 -19.83
N GLU A 586 13.14 -0.39 -19.05
CA GLU A 586 14.40 0.25 -19.37
C GLU A 586 15.37 0.14 -18.20
N VAL A 587 16.59 -0.33 -18.48
CA VAL A 587 17.72 -0.31 -17.55
C VAL A 587 18.63 0.86 -17.92
N ILE A 588 18.68 1.88 -17.08
CA ILE A 588 19.52 3.06 -17.32
C ILE A 588 20.85 2.85 -16.58
N ALA A 589 21.83 2.29 -17.28
CA ALA A 589 23.08 1.83 -16.69
C ALA A 589 24.07 2.96 -16.35
N PRO A 590 24.79 2.89 -15.22
CA PRO A 590 25.95 3.73 -14.91
C PRO A 590 27.18 3.26 -15.70
N LEU A 591 28.36 3.77 -15.34
CA LEU A 591 29.63 3.18 -15.76
C LEU A 591 29.81 1.80 -15.09
N VAL A 592 29.72 0.73 -15.89
CA VAL A 592 29.85 -0.67 -15.47
C VAL A 592 31.18 -1.26 -15.94
N ASP A 593 31.78 -2.15 -15.16
CA ASP A 593 33.02 -2.83 -15.52
C ASP A 593 32.79 -3.92 -16.57
N THR A 594 33.04 -3.58 -17.83
CA THR A 594 32.82 -4.45 -18.98
C THR A 594 33.96 -4.26 -19.98
N PRO A 595 34.11 -5.16 -20.98
CA PRO A 595 35.09 -4.95 -22.05
C PRO A 595 34.95 -3.60 -22.77
N MET A 596 33.72 -3.07 -22.93
CA MET A 596 33.45 -1.75 -23.54
C MET A 596 34.08 -0.59 -22.76
N THR A 597 34.20 -0.73 -21.44
CA THR A 597 34.71 0.32 -20.54
C THR A 597 36.13 0.04 -20.06
N ALA A 598 36.79 -1.02 -20.55
CA ALA A 598 38.17 -1.33 -20.20
C ALA A 598 39.08 -0.09 -20.42
N GLY A 599 39.90 0.24 -19.42
CA GLY A 599 40.75 1.44 -19.44
C GLY A 599 40.03 2.80 -19.32
N ARG A 600 38.71 2.85 -19.11
CA ARG A 600 37.91 4.10 -19.09
C ARG A 600 37.25 4.35 -17.73
N GLY A 601 37.44 5.56 -17.17
CA GLY A 601 36.77 6.03 -15.95
C GLY A 601 37.20 5.33 -14.65
N LYS A 602 36.67 5.80 -13.51
CA LYS A 602 36.94 5.26 -12.16
C LYS A 602 35.64 4.93 -11.42
N GLY A 603 35.70 4.02 -10.44
CA GLY A 603 34.56 3.66 -9.59
C GLY A 603 33.42 2.95 -10.35
N LYS A 604 33.80 1.99 -11.20
CA LYS A 604 32.88 1.21 -12.02
C LYS A 604 32.06 0.25 -11.16
N MET A 605 30.79 0.07 -11.53
CA MET A 605 29.92 -0.92 -10.92
C MET A 605 30.19 -2.31 -11.53
N PRO A 606 30.25 -3.40 -10.74
CA PRO A 606 30.27 -4.76 -11.28
C PRO A 606 28.99 -5.09 -12.06
N PRO A 607 29.05 -5.85 -13.18
CA PRO A 607 27.86 -6.26 -13.94
C PRO A 607 26.79 -6.96 -13.09
N ASP A 608 27.19 -7.87 -12.20
CA ASP A 608 26.24 -8.60 -11.35
C ASP A 608 25.49 -7.67 -10.39
N ALA A 609 26.16 -6.65 -9.85
CA ALA A 609 25.51 -5.66 -8.98
C ALA A 609 24.44 -4.83 -9.71
N LEU A 610 24.66 -4.52 -10.99
CA LEU A 610 23.64 -3.88 -11.83
C LEU A 610 22.44 -4.82 -12.02
N VAL A 611 22.70 -6.09 -12.33
CA VAL A 611 21.66 -7.08 -12.60
C VAL A 611 20.85 -7.37 -11.33
N ASP A 612 21.47 -7.42 -10.15
CA ASP A 612 20.78 -7.59 -8.88
C ASP A 612 19.82 -6.42 -8.58
N GLU A 613 20.29 -5.19 -8.79
CA GLU A 613 19.47 -3.99 -8.58
C GLU A 613 18.30 -3.92 -9.58
N PHE A 614 18.54 -4.31 -10.84
CA PHE A 614 17.47 -4.51 -11.81
C PHE A 614 16.51 -5.61 -11.36
N TRP A 615 17.02 -6.75 -10.93
CA TRP A 615 16.27 -7.97 -10.66
C TRP A 615 15.19 -7.75 -9.59
N GLU A 616 15.53 -7.03 -8.51
CA GLU A 616 14.56 -6.68 -7.48
C GLU A 616 13.37 -5.90 -8.03
N THR A 617 13.64 -4.92 -8.89
CA THR A 617 12.59 -4.08 -9.50
C THR A 617 11.82 -4.86 -10.56
N PHE A 618 12.52 -5.64 -11.38
CA PHE A 618 11.93 -6.47 -12.42
C PHE A 618 10.98 -7.51 -11.83
N CYS A 619 11.38 -8.27 -10.80
CA CYS A 619 10.50 -9.21 -10.09
C CYS A 619 9.26 -8.53 -9.52
N ARG A 620 9.43 -7.39 -8.86
CA ARG A 620 8.31 -6.63 -8.28
C ARG A 620 7.29 -6.26 -9.36
N VAL A 621 7.75 -5.67 -10.47
CA VAL A 621 6.86 -5.19 -11.54
C VAL A 621 6.32 -6.35 -12.38
N TRP A 622 7.08 -7.43 -12.55
CA TRP A 622 6.66 -8.62 -13.30
C TRP A 622 5.38 -9.20 -12.71
N TYR A 623 5.27 -9.35 -11.38
CA TYR A 623 4.11 -9.95 -10.71
C TYR A 623 2.98 -8.99 -10.31
N THR A 624 3.22 -7.67 -10.32
CA THR A 624 2.17 -6.69 -9.94
C THR A 624 1.53 -6.08 -11.20
N PRO A 625 0.20 -6.23 -11.39
CA PRO A 625 -0.53 -5.49 -12.42
C PRO A 625 -0.51 -3.98 -12.15
N ASN A 626 -0.45 -3.15 -13.20
CA ASN A 626 -0.72 -1.70 -13.16
C ASN A 626 0.22 -0.82 -12.29
N VAL A 627 1.49 -1.19 -12.13
CA VAL A 627 2.49 -0.30 -11.50
C VAL A 627 3.04 0.69 -12.53
N GLN A 628 2.41 1.86 -12.66
CA GLN A 628 2.71 2.84 -13.72
C GLN A 628 4.10 3.54 -13.66
N HIS A 629 4.93 3.31 -12.63
CA HIS A 629 6.14 4.14 -12.41
C HIS A 629 7.47 3.40 -12.18
N HIS A 630 7.54 2.07 -12.36
CA HIS A 630 8.78 1.32 -12.07
C HIS A 630 9.41 0.64 -13.29
N TYR A 631 9.05 1.08 -14.50
CA TYR A 631 9.59 0.55 -15.76
C TYR A 631 10.88 1.23 -16.20
N GLU A 632 11.16 2.45 -15.73
CA GLU A 632 12.45 3.13 -15.90
C GLU A 632 13.29 2.85 -14.66
N ILE A 633 14.37 2.09 -14.82
CA ILE A 633 15.17 1.56 -13.72
C ILE A 633 16.55 2.22 -13.76
N PRO A 634 16.73 3.40 -13.15
CA PRO A 634 18.06 3.99 -12.98
C PRO A 634 18.86 3.19 -11.97
N ILE A 635 20.06 2.76 -12.39
CA ILE A 635 20.93 1.88 -11.59
C ILE A 635 22.06 2.68 -10.93
N GLY A 636 22.34 2.38 -9.65
CA GLY A 636 23.46 2.96 -8.91
C GLY A 636 23.47 4.49 -8.93
N LYS A 637 24.61 5.09 -9.32
CA LYS A 637 24.80 6.55 -9.37
C LYS A 637 23.85 7.27 -10.33
N VAL A 638 23.24 6.56 -11.30
CA VAL A 638 22.25 7.16 -12.21
C VAL A 638 21.01 7.62 -11.45
N LYS A 639 20.64 7.01 -10.31
CA LYS A 639 19.51 7.49 -9.50
C LYS A 639 19.67 8.95 -9.09
N LEU A 640 20.86 9.31 -8.63
CA LEU A 640 21.18 10.69 -8.26
C LEU A 640 21.21 11.57 -9.50
N LEU A 641 21.84 11.12 -10.59
CA LEU A 641 21.89 11.86 -11.85
C LEU A 641 20.48 12.15 -12.39
N PHE A 642 19.56 11.19 -12.30
CA PHE A 642 18.17 11.32 -12.73
C PHE A 642 17.41 12.38 -11.92
N VAL A 643 17.62 12.41 -10.61
CA VAL A 643 17.04 13.44 -9.73
C VAL A 643 17.67 14.82 -10.02
N LEU A 644 18.99 14.89 -10.16
CA LEU A 644 19.69 16.13 -10.47
C LEU A 644 19.28 16.69 -11.82
N GLN A 645 19.18 15.86 -12.87
CA GLN A 645 18.77 16.30 -14.20
C GLN A 645 17.35 16.89 -14.20
N ARG A 646 16.46 16.38 -13.33
CA ARG A 646 15.09 16.88 -13.19
C ARG A 646 14.98 18.23 -12.45
N TRP A 647 15.81 18.45 -11.44
CA TRP A 647 15.67 19.61 -10.52
C TRP A 647 16.79 20.64 -10.64
N LEU A 648 17.98 20.23 -11.02
CA LEU A 648 19.22 21.01 -11.10
C LEU A 648 20.01 20.61 -12.38
N PRO A 649 19.45 20.80 -13.59
CA PRO A 649 20.04 20.31 -14.84
C PRO A 649 21.47 20.83 -15.08
N GLN A 650 21.74 22.09 -14.76
CA GLN A 650 23.08 22.69 -14.87
C GLN A 650 24.13 21.98 -14.01
N LEU A 651 23.75 21.55 -12.79
CA LEU A 651 24.65 20.80 -11.91
C LEU A 651 24.91 19.40 -12.47
N ALA A 652 23.88 18.74 -13.01
CA ALA A 652 24.01 17.44 -13.64
C ALA A 652 24.98 17.49 -14.84
N GLU A 653 24.87 18.51 -15.69
CA GLU A 653 25.80 18.74 -16.81
C GLU A 653 27.24 18.98 -16.33
N LYS A 654 27.43 19.83 -15.32
CA LYS A 654 28.76 20.14 -14.77
C LYS A 654 29.48 18.91 -14.24
N ILE A 655 28.75 17.93 -13.69
CA ILE A 655 29.32 16.66 -13.20
C ILE A 655 29.92 15.83 -14.36
N LEU A 656 29.30 15.83 -15.54
CA LEU A 656 29.76 15.06 -16.70
C LEU A 656 30.64 15.84 -17.67
N ARG A 657 30.66 17.17 -17.56
CA ARG A 657 31.54 18.08 -18.30
C ARG A 657 32.49 18.81 -17.35
N PRO A 658 33.52 18.13 -16.80
CA PRO A 658 34.51 18.80 -15.96
C PRO A 658 35.34 19.78 -16.80
N GLY A 659 35.30 21.08 -16.47
CA GLY A 659 36.17 22.09 -17.08
C GLY A 659 35.51 23.36 -17.63
N LEU A 660 34.19 23.56 -17.44
CA LEU A 660 33.50 24.82 -17.72
C LEU A 660 32.65 25.29 -16.52
#